data_AF-E6WTN4-F1
#
_entry.id   AF-E6WTN4-F1
#
_cell.length_a   1.000
_cell.length_b   1.000
_cell.length_c   1.000
_cell.angle_alpha   90.00
_cell.angle_beta   90.00
_cell.angle_gamma   90.00
#
_symmetry.space_group_name_H-M   'P 1'
#
loop_
_entity.id
_entity.type
_entity.pdbx_description
1 polymer ?
#
loop_
_entity_poly.entity_id
_entity_poly.type
_entity_poly.pdbx_seq_one_letter_code
_entity_poly.pdbx_strand_id
1 'polypeptide(L)'
;MEQKELERDVTPQMWERLAARLDVELAALRAVAEVESAGSGFLPAPDRRPKILFEGHVFHRLTAGRYGASHPNLSHPQWDRRKYSGSLAGEWKRLDRAAALDAAAAMQSASWGAFQIMGFNYALCGFDCVGAFVEAQSSGADGQLEAFASFIARPGSPLLLPLRRKDWARFARLYNGPGYRQNDYDGKLAAAYARHAGSAGGRAAGRGTRQLPPGRPEPAAPDLAARPPTGSVRRQRRRVLNVRPDSVDLRDWEYQPPVSSAPSDVRYPHDVRPVLDQGDTCACTGYALATVIEYLLVRAGRHVEPVSPHMLYSMARRYDEWADEEDDGSGNDSGIGSSLRGALKGWLRHGAASARLWPKPAMPEPKADACEDWWTDALKRPLGAYYRIDPRSLRDMHVAIDQVGAVYASAWTHAGWEELLGDEPLPRPEDPSDLPLIRRLRGDPGAGHAFAIVGYTRDGFIVHNSWGTRWGKGGLAVLRYSDWLENAMDCWVAQLGVVTSEHEAIAEATSLRTDAQGRCAVVSRNPILAAHELAPFIINMENNGRLSRRGQFRTQPSDLDALLRIHLAEACRRWEIGPDGAVDVAIYAHGGLTDEEAAAGSARHWVPKLYEERIFPVFLMWETGAVKTLSNLIEDRLAPERERAAGTLRKLRERWKEWWNQRVESVARPLGRPLWGEMKQNALRIGTSPESGIRQLLALYRANARAYGLPALRLHLVGHSAGAILHSHLGATMAAEGFDLRTASLIAPAVRTDEFDLTLGKAALKAGTRMLVAHLSDAAERADPTCRPYGHSLLYLVSRAFEDRRETPLLGLERHLVPARATLPWGARMMAVASPASEITRLPSELVLDGSASRSTTAATHGSLDDDPALQRLIIELVRKA
;
A
#
# COMPACT_ATOMS: atom_id res chain seq x y z
N MET A 1 3.10 -13.60 -57.23
CA MET A 1 3.33 -12.62 -56.14
C MET A 1 4.81 -12.28 -56.19
N GLU A 2 5.18 -11.18 -56.84
CA GLU A 2 6.58 -10.71 -56.87
C GLU A 2 7.06 -10.52 -55.43
N GLN A 3 8.16 -11.19 -55.05
CA GLN A 3 8.88 -10.85 -53.83
C GLN A 3 9.42 -9.43 -54.04
N LYS A 4 8.76 -8.46 -53.41
CA LYS A 4 9.24 -7.07 -53.33
C LYS A 4 10.70 -7.14 -52.85
N GLU A 5 11.63 -6.75 -53.70
CA GLU A 5 13.06 -6.82 -53.39
C GLU A 5 13.30 -6.01 -52.11
N LEU A 6 13.94 -6.63 -51.11
CA LEU A 6 14.15 -6.04 -49.79
C LEU A 6 15.02 -4.78 -49.96
N GLU A 7 14.46 -3.59 -49.68
CA GLU A 7 15.19 -2.32 -49.77
C GLU A 7 16.16 -2.21 -48.58
N ARG A 8 17.45 -2.42 -48.85
CA ARG A 8 18.51 -2.56 -47.83
C ARG A 8 19.38 -1.33 -47.67
N ASP A 9 19.37 -0.43 -48.64
CA ASP A 9 20.05 0.85 -48.57
C ASP A 9 19.06 1.94 -48.15
N VAL A 10 19.52 2.88 -47.32
CA VAL A 10 18.68 4.02 -46.93
C VAL A 10 18.63 5.01 -48.09
N THR A 11 17.48 5.09 -48.77
CA THR A 11 17.29 6.03 -49.88
C THR A 11 17.29 7.49 -49.41
N PRO A 12 17.58 8.46 -50.30
CA PRO A 12 17.47 9.88 -49.98
C PRO A 12 16.11 10.27 -49.38
N GLN A 13 15.01 9.70 -49.89
CA GLN A 13 13.65 9.98 -49.41
C GLN A 13 13.40 9.41 -48.01
N MET A 14 13.99 8.26 -47.66
CA MET A 14 13.92 7.71 -46.31
C MET A 14 14.64 8.61 -45.30
N TRP A 15 15.82 9.10 -45.68
CA TRP A 15 16.60 10.05 -44.92
C TRP A 15 15.85 11.37 -44.66
N GLU A 16 15.23 11.93 -45.69
CA GLU A 16 14.42 13.16 -45.58
C GLU A 16 13.19 12.97 -44.68
N ARG A 17 12.48 11.84 -44.82
CA ARG A 17 11.34 11.51 -43.94
C ARG A 17 11.75 11.39 -42.48
N LEU A 18 12.89 10.76 -42.20
CA LEU A 18 13.42 10.64 -40.84
C LEU A 18 13.81 12.02 -40.27
N ALA A 19 14.52 12.83 -41.06
CA ALA A 19 14.91 14.19 -40.68
C ALA A 19 13.70 15.06 -40.34
N ALA A 20 12.65 15.03 -41.18
CA ALA A 20 11.42 15.77 -40.95
C ALA A 20 10.66 15.28 -39.70
N ARG A 21 10.56 13.96 -39.49
CA ARG A 21 9.88 13.38 -38.31
C ARG A 21 10.59 13.76 -37.01
N LEU A 22 11.92 13.73 -37.01
CA LEU A 22 12.72 14.03 -35.82
C LEU A 22 12.99 15.53 -35.65
N ASP A 23 12.75 16.36 -36.65
CA ASP A 23 13.19 17.76 -36.69
C ASP A 23 14.70 17.86 -36.38
N VAL A 24 15.49 17.05 -37.11
CA VAL A 24 16.95 16.94 -36.98
C VAL A 24 17.57 17.12 -38.37
N GLU A 25 18.70 17.82 -38.43
CA GLU A 25 19.45 18.02 -39.68
C GLU A 25 19.90 16.68 -40.29
N LEU A 26 19.71 16.52 -41.60
CA LEU A 26 20.07 15.29 -42.30
C LEU A 26 21.55 14.90 -42.10
N ALA A 27 22.46 15.89 -42.12
CA ALA A 27 23.88 15.67 -41.88
C ALA A 27 24.17 15.08 -40.49
N ALA A 28 23.39 15.45 -39.47
CA ALA A 28 23.52 14.89 -38.13
C ALA A 28 23.08 13.42 -38.07
N LEU A 29 21.98 13.07 -38.75
CA LEU A 29 21.51 11.68 -38.83
C LEU A 29 22.50 10.77 -39.58
N ARG A 30 23.07 11.28 -40.68
CA ARG A 30 24.12 10.58 -41.44
C ARG A 30 25.40 10.41 -40.63
N ALA A 31 25.79 11.42 -39.85
CA ALA A 31 26.94 11.33 -38.96
C ALA A 31 26.79 10.21 -37.92
N VAL A 32 25.60 10.05 -37.33
CA VAL A 32 25.32 8.94 -36.41
C VAL A 32 25.46 7.59 -37.12
N ALA A 33 24.80 7.39 -38.26
CA ALA A 33 24.88 6.12 -38.99
C ALA A 33 26.32 5.79 -39.46
N GLU A 34 27.11 6.80 -39.86
CA GLU A 34 28.51 6.63 -40.22
C GLU A 34 29.36 6.17 -39.04
N VAL A 35 29.25 6.84 -37.89
CA VAL A 35 30.06 6.52 -36.71
C VAL A 35 29.68 5.15 -36.13
N GLU A 36 28.40 4.79 -36.16
CA GLU A 36 27.92 3.54 -35.57
C GLU A 36 28.13 2.31 -36.48
N SER A 37 28.00 2.44 -37.80
CA SER A 37 28.04 1.27 -38.71
C SER A 37 28.79 1.47 -40.02
N ALA A 38 29.57 2.55 -40.16
CA ALA A 38 30.13 3.00 -41.44
C ALA A 38 29.04 3.26 -42.51
N GLY A 39 27.83 3.62 -42.07
CA GLY A 39 26.73 4.06 -42.94
C GLY A 39 25.87 2.95 -43.55
N SER A 40 26.19 1.68 -43.34
CA SER A 40 25.39 0.53 -43.85
C SER A 40 24.99 -0.41 -42.73
N GLY A 41 23.70 -0.77 -42.68
CA GLY A 41 23.13 -1.63 -41.65
C GLY A 41 23.19 -3.13 -41.90
N PHE A 42 23.71 -3.58 -43.05
CA PHE A 42 23.72 -4.98 -43.47
C PHE A 42 25.12 -5.48 -43.81
N LEU A 43 25.33 -6.79 -43.72
CA LEU A 43 26.55 -7.46 -44.16
C LEU A 43 26.67 -7.39 -45.69
N PRO A 44 27.91 -7.32 -46.23
CA PRO A 44 28.13 -7.43 -47.67
C PRO A 44 27.54 -8.74 -48.23
N ALA A 45 27.15 -8.72 -49.51
CA ALA A 45 26.72 -9.92 -50.19
C ALA A 45 27.80 -11.03 -50.12
N PRO A 46 27.43 -12.32 -49.96
CA PRO A 46 26.07 -12.86 -50.11
C PRO A 46 25.21 -12.91 -48.83
N ASP A 47 25.79 -12.68 -47.64
CA ASP A 47 25.16 -12.97 -46.34
C ASP A 47 23.90 -12.12 -46.05
N ARG A 48 23.96 -10.81 -46.34
CA ARG A 48 22.79 -9.89 -46.30
C ARG A 48 22.06 -9.78 -44.94
N ARG A 49 22.51 -10.44 -43.87
CA ARG A 49 22.00 -10.25 -42.49
C ARG A 49 22.33 -8.85 -41.95
N PRO A 50 21.60 -8.34 -40.93
CA PRO A 50 21.96 -7.07 -40.32
C PRO A 50 23.34 -7.14 -39.63
N LYS A 51 24.05 -6.01 -39.58
CA LYS A 51 25.28 -5.88 -38.80
C LYS A 51 24.95 -5.98 -37.32
N ILE A 52 25.74 -6.77 -36.60
CA ILE A 52 25.61 -6.94 -35.15
C ILE A 52 26.96 -6.83 -34.44
N LEU A 53 26.91 -6.54 -33.14
CA LEU A 53 28.02 -6.75 -32.21
C LEU A 53 27.46 -7.43 -30.96
N PHE A 54 28.00 -8.60 -30.59
CA PHE A 54 27.53 -9.35 -29.43
C PHE A 54 28.32 -9.02 -28.16
N GLU A 55 27.61 -8.58 -27.13
CA GLU A 55 28.15 -8.13 -25.85
C GLU A 55 28.05 -9.21 -24.77
N GLY A 56 29.07 -10.07 -24.65
CA GLY A 56 29.08 -11.19 -23.71
C GLY A 56 28.96 -10.79 -22.23
N HIS A 57 29.36 -9.56 -21.89
CA HIS A 57 29.18 -9.02 -20.55
C HIS A 57 27.76 -8.52 -20.26
N VAL A 58 27.04 -8.07 -21.30
CA VAL A 58 25.60 -7.78 -21.22
C VAL A 58 24.83 -9.09 -21.10
N PHE A 59 25.20 -10.11 -21.87
CA PHE A 59 24.61 -11.45 -21.78
C PHE A 59 24.78 -12.04 -20.38
N HIS A 60 25.96 -11.88 -19.77
CA HIS A 60 26.20 -12.26 -18.39
C HIS A 60 25.23 -11.58 -17.41
N ARG A 61 25.02 -10.27 -17.53
CA ARG A 61 24.09 -9.55 -16.64
C ARG A 61 22.64 -9.95 -16.84
N LEU A 62 22.17 -10.03 -18.08
CA LEU A 62 20.78 -10.39 -18.40
C LEU A 62 20.43 -11.83 -17.99
N THR A 63 21.40 -12.73 -18.05
CA THR A 63 21.28 -14.14 -17.62
C THR A 63 21.64 -14.35 -16.15
N ALA A 64 21.85 -13.28 -15.38
CA ALA A 64 22.25 -13.31 -13.97
C ALA A 64 23.45 -14.26 -13.71
N GLY A 65 24.41 -14.25 -14.63
CA GLY A 65 25.65 -15.02 -14.56
C GLY A 65 25.55 -16.52 -14.86
N ARG A 66 24.35 -17.05 -15.19
CA ARG A 66 24.07 -18.50 -15.35
C ARG A 66 25.08 -19.23 -16.25
N TYR A 67 25.59 -18.58 -17.29
CA TYR A 67 26.49 -19.20 -18.26
C TYR A 67 27.97 -18.83 -18.08
N GLY A 68 28.31 -18.11 -17.00
CA GLY A 68 29.67 -17.61 -16.78
C GLY A 68 30.71 -18.72 -16.62
N ALA A 69 30.36 -19.79 -15.90
CA ALA A 69 31.24 -20.93 -15.67
C ALA A 69 31.34 -21.86 -16.89
N SER A 70 30.20 -22.17 -17.53
CA SER A 70 30.16 -23.13 -18.65
C SER A 70 30.56 -22.53 -20.00
N HIS A 71 30.37 -21.21 -20.20
CA HIS A 71 30.62 -20.52 -21.46
C HIS A 71 31.34 -19.17 -21.25
N PRO A 72 32.57 -19.16 -20.70
CA PRO A 72 33.29 -17.93 -20.31
C PRO A 72 33.62 -16.98 -21.47
N ASN A 73 33.54 -17.45 -22.72
CA ASN A 73 33.71 -16.65 -23.94
C ASN A 73 32.43 -15.94 -24.39
N LEU A 74 31.26 -16.38 -23.91
CA LEU A 74 29.95 -15.81 -24.23
C LEU A 74 29.32 -15.09 -23.04
N SER A 75 29.70 -15.46 -21.81
CA SER A 75 29.19 -14.87 -20.57
C SER A 75 30.36 -14.56 -19.64
N HIS A 76 30.62 -13.29 -19.38
CA HIS A 76 31.71 -12.86 -18.49
C HIS A 76 31.39 -11.54 -17.78
N PRO A 77 31.79 -11.35 -16.51
CA PRO A 77 31.31 -10.23 -15.69
C PRO A 77 31.85 -8.86 -16.12
N GLN A 78 33.03 -8.80 -16.71
CA GLN A 78 33.69 -7.56 -17.13
C GLN A 78 33.85 -7.50 -18.64
N TRP A 79 33.82 -6.30 -19.21
CA TRP A 79 34.11 -6.08 -20.61
C TRP A 79 35.56 -6.52 -20.92
N ASP A 80 35.75 -7.30 -21.99
CA ASP A 80 37.06 -7.78 -22.41
C ASP A 80 37.16 -7.78 -23.95
N ARG A 81 37.95 -6.85 -24.49
CA ARG A 81 38.18 -6.71 -25.94
C ARG A 81 38.70 -7.99 -26.60
N ARG A 82 39.42 -8.83 -25.86
CA ARG A 82 40.05 -10.05 -26.40
C ARG A 82 39.01 -11.15 -26.71
N LYS A 83 37.78 -11.01 -26.21
CA LYS A 83 36.70 -11.99 -26.39
C LYS A 83 35.82 -11.73 -27.62
N TYR A 84 36.05 -10.63 -28.34
CA TYR A 84 35.36 -10.35 -29.61
C TYR A 84 36.01 -11.11 -30.75
N SER A 85 35.21 -11.48 -31.75
CA SER A 85 35.69 -12.29 -32.88
C SER A 85 36.57 -11.52 -33.85
N GLY A 86 36.52 -10.18 -33.82
CA GLY A 86 37.23 -9.31 -34.78
C GLY A 86 36.68 -9.36 -36.21
N SER A 87 35.57 -10.08 -36.47
CA SER A 87 34.95 -10.16 -37.80
C SER A 87 33.42 -10.20 -37.72
N LEU A 88 32.74 -9.63 -38.72
CA LEU A 88 31.28 -9.58 -38.75
C LEU A 88 30.61 -10.98 -38.75
N ALA A 89 31.18 -11.93 -39.50
CA ALA A 89 30.70 -13.31 -39.53
C ALA A 89 30.97 -14.05 -38.20
N GLY A 90 32.05 -13.70 -37.51
CA GLY A 90 32.39 -14.25 -36.20
C GLY A 90 31.42 -13.80 -35.10
N GLU A 91 30.92 -12.57 -35.16
CA GLU A 91 29.91 -12.07 -34.20
C GLU A 91 28.58 -12.81 -34.33
N TRP A 92 28.15 -13.14 -35.56
CA TRP A 92 26.97 -13.99 -35.77
C TRP A 92 27.13 -15.38 -35.17
N LYS A 93 28.30 -16.01 -35.32
CA LYS A 93 28.57 -17.31 -34.67
C LYS A 93 28.52 -17.22 -33.14
N ARG A 94 28.97 -16.11 -32.55
CA ARG A 94 28.88 -15.88 -31.10
C ARG A 94 27.42 -15.72 -30.67
N LEU A 95 26.64 -14.93 -31.42
CA LEU A 95 25.22 -14.73 -31.18
C LEU A 95 24.43 -16.04 -31.31
N ASP A 96 24.64 -16.83 -32.36
CA ASP A 96 23.95 -18.12 -32.57
C ASP A 96 24.22 -19.09 -31.42
N ARG A 97 25.48 -19.15 -30.94
CA ARG A 97 25.83 -19.97 -29.78
C ARG A 97 25.20 -19.46 -28.48
N ALA A 98 25.09 -18.15 -28.29
CA ALA A 98 24.41 -17.56 -27.15
C ALA A 98 22.89 -17.79 -27.22
N ALA A 99 22.30 -17.72 -28.42
CA ALA A 99 20.88 -17.92 -28.65
C ALA A 99 20.44 -19.37 -28.40
N ALA A 100 21.34 -20.34 -28.63
CA ALA A 100 21.14 -21.72 -28.22
C ALA A 100 21.07 -21.93 -26.69
N LEU A 101 21.56 -20.96 -25.89
CA LEU A 101 21.49 -20.98 -24.43
C LEU A 101 20.29 -20.17 -23.90
N ASP A 102 20.07 -18.98 -24.45
CA ASP A 102 18.97 -18.09 -24.10
C ASP A 102 18.73 -17.09 -25.25
N ALA A 103 17.77 -17.39 -26.11
CA ALA A 103 17.51 -16.63 -27.34
C ALA A 103 17.15 -15.17 -27.07
N ALA A 104 16.29 -14.92 -26.07
CA ALA A 104 15.88 -13.57 -25.71
C ALA A 104 17.05 -12.75 -25.16
N ALA A 105 17.80 -13.28 -24.20
CA ALA A 105 18.97 -12.60 -23.65
C ALA A 105 20.06 -12.38 -24.71
N ALA A 106 20.27 -13.35 -25.61
CA ALA A 106 21.25 -13.22 -26.70
C ALA A 106 20.90 -12.05 -27.63
N MET A 107 19.64 -11.99 -28.09
CA MET A 107 19.17 -10.89 -28.95
C MET A 107 19.24 -9.53 -28.24
N GLN A 108 18.92 -9.48 -26.94
CA GLN A 108 19.02 -8.27 -26.12
C GLN A 108 20.48 -7.81 -25.92
N SER A 109 21.42 -8.76 -25.94
CA SER A 109 22.85 -8.51 -25.71
C SER A 109 23.62 -8.14 -26.97
N ALA A 110 22.95 -7.96 -28.11
CA ALA A 110 23.59 -7.51 -29.35
C ALA A 110 23.10 -6.11 -29.75
N SER A 111 23.98 -5.31 -30.36
CA SER A 111 23.60 -4.14 -31.14
C SER A 111 23.16 -4.55 -32.54
N TRP A 112 22.23 -3.81 -33.16
CA TRP A 112 21.64 -4.20 -34.43
C TRP A 112 21.58 -3.05 -35.44
N GLY A 113 21.92 -3.36 -36.70
CA GLY A 113 21.64 -2.52 -37.87
C GLY A 113 22.48 -1.24 -37.96
N ALA A 114 22.03 -0.30 -38.80
CA ALA A 114 22.78 0.90 -39.18
C ALA A 114 23.08 1.87 -38.01
N PHE A 115 22.25 1.84 -36.98
CA PHE A 115 22.37 2.71 -35.80
C PHE A 115 22.92 1.96 -34.57
N GLN A 116 23.24 0.67 -34.70
CA GLN A 116 23.75 -0.16 -33.61
C GLN A 116 22.93 -0.07 -32.31
N ILE A 117 21.61 -0.04 -32.43
CA ILE A 117 20.73 0.01 -31.24
C ILE A 117 20.86 -1.32 -30.51
N MET A 118 21.23 -1.26 -29.22
CA MET A 118 21.26 -2.44 -28.36
C MET A 118 19.88 -3.07 -28.22
N GLY A 119 19.79 -4.39 -28.40
CA GLY A 119 18.53 -5.14 -28.39
C GLY A 119 17.77 -5.05 -27.07
N PHE A 120 18.46 -4.82 -25.94
CA PHE A 120 17.80 -4.58 -24.65
C PHE A 120 16.92 -3.30 -24.65
N ASN A 121 17.04 -2.42 -25.64
CA ASN A 121 16.19 -1.25 -25.83
C ASN A 121 14.93 -1.52 -26.67
N TYR A 122 14.61 -2.78 -27.02
CA TYR A 122 13.49 -3.10 -27.92
C TYR A 122 12.15 -2.46 -27.49
N ALA A 123 11.82 -2.49 -26.19
CA ALA A 123 10.59 -1.92 -25.67
C ALA A 123 10.58 -0.38 -25.75
N LEU A 124 11.74 0.27 -25.57
CA LEU A 124 11.90 1.72 -25.81
C LEU A 124 11.77 2.09 -27.29
N CYS A 125 12.02 1.14 -28.19
CA CYS A 125 11.80 1.30 -29.63
C CYS A 125 10.33 1.01 -30.03
N GLY A 126 9.46 0.62 -29.08
CA GLY A 126 8.04 0.37 -29.32
C GLY A 126 7.67 -1.07 -29.72
N PHE A 127 8.58 -2.03 -29.55
CA PHE A 127 8.33 -3.44 -29.87
C PHE A 127 7.84 -4.23 -28.66
N ASP A 128 6.97 -5.22 -28.90
CA ASP A 128 6.38 -6.07 -27.85
C ASP A 128 7.36 -7.11 -27.30
N CYS A 129 8.33 -7.52 -28.12
CA CYS A 129 9.38 -8.45 -27.73
C CYS A 129 10.65 -8.18 -28.55
N VAL A 130 11.80 -8.66 -28.06
CA VAL A 130 13.08 -8.49 -28.77
C VAL A 130 13.09 -9.19 -30.13
N GLY A 131 12.33 -10.29 -30.30
CA GLY A 131 12.20 -10.99 -31.58
C GLY A 131 11.59 -10.10 -32.66
N ALA A 132 10.51 -9.38 -32.35
CA ALA A 132 9.88 -8.43 -33.26
C ALA A 132 10.81 -7.25 -33.61
N PHE A 133 11.63 -6.81 -32.65
CA PHE A 133 12.68 -5.82 -32.91
C PHE A 133 13.73 -6.36 -33.88
N VAL A 134 14.25 -7.57 -33.66
CA VAL A 134 15.25 -8.20 -34.55
C VAL A 134 14.69 -8.44 -35.94
N GLU A 135 13.42 -8.86 -36.05
CA GLU A 135 12.72 -8.99 -37.31
C GLU A 135 12.64 -7.64 -38.05
N ALA A 136 12.28 -6.56 -37.36
CA ALA A 136 12.28 -5.22 -37.92
C ALA A 136 13.69 -4.75 -38.35
N GLN A 137 14.74 -5.07 -37.58
CA GLN A 137 16.12 -4.78 -37.98
C GLN A 137 16.55 -5.59 -39.22
N SER A 138 15.91 -6.73 -39.47
CA SER A 138 16.21 -7.64 -40.58
C SER A 138 15.35 -7.41 -41.83
N SER A 139 14.21 -6.72 -41.70
CA SER A 139 13.20 -6.55 -42.76
C SER A 139 13.57 -5.50 -43.82
N GLY A 140 14.56 -4.66 -43.56
CA GLY A 140 15.06 -3.65 -44.51
C GLY A 140 15.56 -2.39 -43.82
N ALA A 141 16.02 -1.43 -44.60
CA ALA A 141 16.47 -0.14 -44.10
C ALA A 141 15.33 0.65 -43.40
N ASP A 142 14.08 0.50 -43.87
CA ASP A 142 12.90 1.13 -43.27
C ASP A 142 12.69 0.68 -41.81
N GLY A 143 12.82 -0.62 -41.53
CA GLY A 143 12.66 -1.15 -40.17
C GLY A 143 13.72 -0.63 -39.21
N GLN A 144 14.98 -0.51 -39.67
CA GLN A 144 16.07 0.06 -38.88
C GLN A 144 15.87 1.55 -38.56
N LEU A 145 15.36 2.32 -39.53
CA LEU A 145 15.05 3.74 -39.33
C LEU A 145 13.84 3.94 -38.42
N GLU A 146 12.81 3.11 -38.54
CA GLU A 146 11.61 3.19 -37.69
C GLU A 146 11.94 2.89 -36.23
N ALA A 147 12.77 1.85 -35.98
CA ALA A 147 13.27 1.53 -34.65
C ALA A 147 14.08 2.70 -34.06
N PHE A 148 14.99 3.29 -34.85
CA PHE A 148 15.76 4.46 -34.45
C PHE A 148 14.88 5.69 -34.19
N ALA A 149 13.92 5.97 -35.07
CA ALA A 149 12.99 7.10 -34.92
C ALA A 149 12.18 6.97 -33.64
N SER A 150 11.63 5.79 -33.37
CA SER A 150 10.85 5.51 -32.16
C SER A 150 11.71 5.60 -30.91
N PHE A 151 12.93 5.06 -30.94
CA PHE A 151 13.88 5.16 -29.82
C PHE A 151 14.23 6.62 -29.49
N ILE A 152 14.55 7.44 -30.49
CA ILE A 152 14.98 8.83 -30.29
C ILE A 152 13.80 9.75 -29.96
N ALA A 153 12.64 9.59 -30.61
CA ALA A 153 11.49 10.49 -30.49
C ALA A 153 10.47 10.11 -29.41
N ARG A 154 10.72 9.04 -28.63
CA ARG A 154 9.80 8.65 -27.56
C ARG A 154 9.53 9.81 -26.57
N PRO A 155 8.31 9.90 -26.00
CA PRO A 155 7.95 10.99 -25.09
C PRO A 155 8.88 11.09 -23.88
N GLY A 156 9.67 12.16 -23.76
CA GLY A 156 10.62 12.34 -22.63
C GLY A 156 12.06 11.89 -22.92
N SER A 157 12.34 11.42 -24.14
CA SER A 157 13.68 11.00 -24.57
C SER A 157 14.76 12.07 -24.30
N PRO A 158 15.86 11.73 -23.61
CA PRO A 158 16.97 12.66 -23.39
C PRO A 158 17.89 12.80 -24.61
N LEU A 159 17.69 12.01 -25.67
CA LEU A 159 18.60 11.90 -26.83
C LEU A 159 18.29 12.93 -27.92
N LEU A 160 17.02 13.29 -28.09
CA LEU A 160 16.56 14.11 -29.21
C LEU A 160 17.10 15.54 -29.14
N LEU A 161 17.03 16.19 -27.98
CA LEU A 161 17.47 17.58 -27.82
C LEU A 161 18.99 17.76 -28.03
N PRO A 162 19.88 16.92 -27.44
CA PRO A 162 21.30 16.95 -27.76
C PRO A 162 21.60 16.76 -29.24
N LEU A 163 20.90 15.82 -29.91
CA LEU A 163 21.07 15.58 -31.34
C LEU A 163 20.67 16.80 -32.18
N ARG A 164 19.51 17.41 -31.89
CA ARG A 164 19.06 18.67 -32.53
C ARG A 164 20.04 19.82 -32.33
N ARG A 165 20.63 19.90 -31.14
CA ARG A 165 21.61 20.95 -30.77
C ARG A 165 23.04 20.62 -31.20
N LYS A 166 23.28 19.44 -31.76
CA LYS A 166 24.63 18.96 -32.13
C LYS A 166 25.60 18.96 -30.94
N ASP A 167 25.06 18.70 -29.75
CA ASP A 167 25.83 18.52 -28.52
C ASP A 167 26.40 17.08 -28.51
N TRP A 168 27.46 16.87 -29.29
CA TRP A 168 28.03 15.54 -29.56
C TRP A 168 28.53 14.86 -28.29
N ALA A 169 29.11 15.60 -27.36
CA ALA A 169 29.57 15.06 -26.09
C ALA A 169 28.41 14.54 -25.24
N ARG A 170 27.32 15.31 -25.13
CA ARG A 170 26.13 14.87 -24.39
C ARG A 170 25.41 13.73 -25.10
N PHE A 171 25.28 13.79 -26.43
CA PHE A 171 24.67 12.72 -27.22
C PHE A 171 25.47 11.43 -27.09
N ALA A 172 26.78 11.45 -27.33
CA ALA A 172 27.65 10.28 -27.23
C ALA A 172 27.63 9.68 -25.82
N ARG A 173 27.64 10.50 -24.77
CA ARG A 173 27.51 10.00 -23.39
C ARG A 173 26.19 9.26 -23.15
N LEU A 174 25.08 9.76 -23.69
CA LEU A 174 23.76 9.16 -23.49
C LEU A 174 23.52 7.95 -24.39
N TYR A 175 24.11 7.92 -25.59
CA TYR A 175 23.92 6.87 -26.59
C TYR A 175 24.92 5.71 -26.41
N ASN A 176 26.21 6.04 -26.23
CA ASN A 176 27.33 5.09 -26.13
C ASN A 176 27.76 4.83 -24.67
N GLY A 177 27.18 5.54 -23.70
CA GLY A 177 27.47 5.37 -22.28
C GLY A 177 28.65 6.20 -21.75
N PRO A 178 28.97 6.08 -20.44
CA PRO A 178 29.96 6.94 -19.77
C PRO A 178 31.39 6.78 -20.29
N GLY A 179 31.72 5.65 -20.92
CA GLY A 179 33.02 5.36 -21.52
C GLY A 179 33.27 5.98 -22.90
N TYR A 180 32.32 6.77 -23.45
CA TYR A 180 32.37 7.24 -24.84
C TYR A 180 33.70 7.92 -25.24
N ARG A 181 34.36 8.63 -24.31
CA ARG A 181 35.64 9.31 -24.56
C ARG A 181 36.80 8.36 -24.82
N GLN A 182 36.75 7.13 -24.29
CA GLN A 182 37.82 6.14 -24.50
C GLN A 182 37.94 5.75 -25.98
N ASN A 183 36.86 5.91 -26.75
CA ASN A 183 36.79 5.61 -28.18
C ASN A 183 36.59 6.87 -29.05
N ASP A 184 36.72 8.07 -28.47
CA ASP A 184 36.55 9.37 -29.16
C ASP A 184 35.24 9.48 -29.97
N TYR A 185 34.13 9.01 -29.40
CA TYR A 185 32.83 9.02 -30.11
C TYR A 185 32.37 10.44 -30.44
N ASP A 186 32.57 11.39 -29.53
CA ASP A 186 32.21 12.79 -29.71
C ASP A 186 33.02 13.47 -30.81
N GLY A 187 34.35 13.25 -30.85
CA GLY A 187 35.21 13.74 -31.93
C GLY A 187 34.84 13.14 -33.29
N LYS A 188 34.57 11.82 -33.33
CA LYS A 188 34.13 11.12 -34.55
C LYS A 188 32.80 11.63 -35.08
N LEU A 189 31.81 11.85 -34.21
CA LEU A 189 30.51 12.39 -34.58
C LEU A 189 30.63 13.81 -35.12
N ALA A 190 31.43 14.67 -34.48
CA ALA A 190 31.68 16.02 -34.94
C ALA A 190 32.36 16.05 -36.32
N ALA A 191 33.37 15.19 -36.53
CA ALA A 191 34.08 15.08 -37.80
C ALA A 191 33.20 14.53 -38.93
N ALA A 192 32.38 13.50 -38.64
CA ALA A 192 31.42 12.95 -39.60
C ALA A 192 30.35 14.00 -39.96
N TYR A 193 29.83 14.73 -38.98
CA TYR A 193 28.90 15.83 -39.23
C TYR A 193 29.51 16.89 -40.14
N ALA A 194 30.76 17.32 -39.89
CA ALA A 194 31.43 18.30 -40.73
C ALA A 194 31.57 17.85 -42.19
N ARG A 195 31.84 16.56 -42.43
CA ARG A 195 31.88 15.98 -43.80
C ARG A 195 30.51 16.04 -44.49
N HIS A 196 29.44 15.65 -43.79
CA HIS A 196 28.09 15.66 -44.35
C HIS A 196 27.51 17.08 -44.50
N ALA A 197 27.80 17.97 -43.56
CA ALA A 197 27.35 19.37 -43.58
C ALA A 197 28.09 20.20 -44.64
N GLY A 198 29.36 19.88 -44.93
CA GLY A 198 30.14 20.51 -46.00
C GLY A 198 29.63 20.25 -47.43
N SER A 199 28.62 19.39 -47.59
CA SER A 199 28.00 19.06 -48.88
C SER A 199 26.70 19.83 -49.18
N ALA A 200 26.26 20.74 -48.31
CA ALA A 200 25.08 21.58 -48.55
C ALA A 200 25.34 23.03 -48.10
N GLY A 201 25.41 23.94 -49.08
CA GLY A 201 25.76 25.34 -48.88
C GLY A 201 24.73 26.13 -48.05
N GLY A 202 25.25 26.75 -46.98
CA GLY A 202 25.07 28.16 -46.61
C GLY A 202 23.66 28.74 -46.41
N ARG A 203 23.36 29.12 -45.16
CA ARG A 203 22.90 30.49 -44.81
C ARG A 203 22.90 30.72 -43.29
N ALA A 204 23.47 31.86 -42.90
CA ALA A 204 23.59 32.34 -41.53
C ALA A 204 22.50 33.38 -41.20
N ALA A 205 22.03 33.37 -39.95
CA ALA A 205 21.37 34.48 -39.24
C ALA A 205 21.49 34.11 -37.74
N GLY A 206 21.91 34.94 -36.78
CA GLY A 206 21.65 36.35 -36.53
C GLY A 206 21.22 36.43 -35.06
N ARG A 207 22.13 36.79 -34.14
CA ARG A 207 21.85 36.91 -32.70
C ARG A 207 21.21 38.26 -32.41
N GLY A 208 20.00 38.25 -31.86
CA GLY A 208 19.32 39.42 -31.30
C GLY A 208 19.06 39.22 -29.80
N THR A 209 19.65 40.09 -28.98
CA THR A 209 19.38 40.28 -27.55
C THR A 209 18.15 41.19 -27.37
N ARG A 210 17.27 40.90 -26.40
CA ARG A 210 16.31 41.90 -25.91
C ARG A 210 16.07 41.76 -24.40
N GLN A 211 16.39 42.85 -23.69
CA GLN A 211 16.10 43.10 -22.28
C GLN A 211 14.59 43.38 -22.08
N LEU A 212 14.10 43.08 -20.87
CA LEU A 212 12.80 43.46 -20.33
C LEU A 212 13.00 44.54 -19.24
N PRO A 213 12.10 45.55 -19.11
CA PRO A 213 12.19 46.59 -18.09
C PRO A 213 11.45 46.24 -16.78
N PRO A 214 11.69 46.99 -15.68
CA PRO A 214 11.31 46.61 -14.31
C PRO A 214 10.00 47.26 -13.83
N GLY A 215 9.38 46.67 -12.81
CA GLY A 215 8.30 47.27 -12.02
C GLY A 215 8.19 46.66 -10.61
N ARG A 216 8.26 47.52 -9.60
CA ARG A 216 7.91 47.36 -8.16
C ARG A 216 7.19 48.68 -7.77
N PRO A 217 6.48 48.81 -6.62
CA PRO A 217 6.23 47.89 -5.50
C PRO A 217 4.75 47.87 -4.96
N GLU A 218 4.48 46.92 -4.03
CA GLU A 218 3.64 46.89 -2.79
C GLU A 218 2.52 47.94 -2.49
N PRO A 219 1.47 47.63 -1.66
CA PRO A 219 1.63 47.19 -0.26
C PRO A 219 0.58 46.24 0.37
N ALA A 220 0.89 45.80 1.59
CA ALA A 220 0.11 44.97 2.52
C ALA A 220 -0.46 45.78 3.70
N ALA A 221 -1.48 45.23 4.38
CA ALA A 221 -1.91 45.46 5.78
C ALA A 221 -3.22 44.68 6.07
N PRO A 222 -3.67 44.45 7.33
CA PRO A 222 -2.95 44.30 8.60
C PRO A 222 -3.46 43.15 9.51
N ASP A 223 -2.72 42.94 10.60
CA ASP A 223 -2.96 42.15 11.81
C ASP A 223 -4.18 42.60 12.63
N LEU A 224 -4.90 41.66 13.26
CA LEU A 224 -5.76 41.91 14.43
C LEU A 224 -5.83 40.67 15.34
N ALA A 225 -5.19 40.79 16.51
CA ALA A 225 -5.28 39.87 17.64
C ALA A 225 -6.42 40.27 18.58
N ALA A 226 -7.13 39.28 19.14
CA ALA A 226 -7.97 39.46 20.33
C ALA A 226 -8.06 38.16 21.16
N ARG A 227 -7.70 38.26 22.45
CA ARG A 227 -7.91 37.25 23.51
C ARG A 227 -9.21 37.53 24.26
N PRO A 228 -9.88 36.53 24.85
CA PRO A 228 -10.83 36.72 25.94
C PRO A 228 -10.31 36.16 27.29
N PRO A 229 -10.99 36.48 28.41
CA PRO A 229 -10.37 36.55 29.73
C PRO A 229 -10.57 35.31 30.60
N THR A 230 -9.65 35.17 31.56
CA THR A 230 -9.62 34.21 32.65
C THR A 230 -10.57 34.59 33.78
N GLY A 231 -11.48 33.68 34.14
CA GLY A 231 -12.24 33.72 35.38
C GLY A 231 -12.11 32.38 36.13
N SER A 232 -11.54 32.41 37.33
CA SER A 232 -11.36 31.23 38.19
C SER A 232 -12.59 30.98 39.06
N VAL A 233 -13.28 29.86 38.84
CA VAL A 233 -14.34 29.35 39.74
C VAL A 233 -13.80 28.11 40.47
N ARG A 234 -14.04 28.10 41.79
CA ARG A 234 -13.70 27.05 42.76
C ARG A 234 -14.17 25.67 42.27
N ARG A 235 -13.24 24.73 42.11
CA ARG A 235 -13.48 23.34 41.68
C ARG A 235 -14.30 22.55 42.71
N GLN A 236 -15.62 22.43 42.49
CA GLN A 236 -16.28 21.14 42.74
C GLN A 236 -15.84 20.19 41.61
N ARG A 237 -15.55 18.92 41.92
CA ARG A 237 -15.19 17.94 40.89
C ARG A 237 -16.37 17.82 39.91
N ARG A 238 -16.20 18.43 38.73
CA ARG A 238 -17.22 18.55 37.70
C ARG A 238 -17.09 17.33 36.80
N ARG A 239 -18.09 16.45 36.83
CA ARG A 239 -18.19 15.32 35.90
C ARG A 239 -18.14 15.83 34.46
N VAL A 240 -17.53 15.06 33.57
CA VAL A 240 -17.44 15.44 32.16
C VAL A 240 -18.58 14.78 31.38
N LEU A 241 -19.44 15.61 30.79
CA LEU A 241 -20.64 15.23 30.06
C LEU A 241 -20.49 15.70 28.61
N ASN A 242 -19.88 14.87 27.77
CA ASN A 242 -19.37 15.26 26.46
C ASN A 242 -19.64 14.26 25.34
N VAL A 243 -20.58 13.32 25.50
CA VAL A 243 -21.07 12.53 24.34
C VAL A 243 -21.64 13.48 23.30
N ARG A 244 -21.33 13.21 22.03
CA ARG A 244 -21.80 14.00 20.89
C ARG A 244 -22.93 13.27 20.18
N PRO A 245 -23.91 14.01 19.59
CA PRO A 245 -24.89 13.39 18.72
C PRO A 245 -24.22 12.66 17.54
N ASP A 246 -24.75 11.51 17.16
CA ASP A 246 -24.30 10.81 15.96
C ASP A 246 -24.57 11.69 14.72
N SER A 247 -23.60 11.79 13.81
CA SER A 247 -23.82 12.46 12.52
C SER A 247 -24.90 11.72 11.71
N VAL A 248 -25.53 12.36 10.73
CA VAL A 248 -26.48 11.66 9.86
C VAL A 248 -25.73 10.73 8.91
N ASP A 249 -25.95 9.42 9.01
CA ASP A 249 -25.43 8.40 8.07
C ASP A 249 -26.60 7.61 7.48
N LEU A 250 -26.80 7.72 6.16
CA LEU A 250 -27.90 7.05 5.44
C LEU A 250 -27.75 5.53 5.39
N ARG A 251 -26.62 4.97 5.82
CA ARG A 251 -26.36 3.53 5.89
C ARG A 251 -26.77 2.91 7.22
N ASP A 252 -27.11 3.73 8.23
CA ASP A 252 -27.64 3.23 9.49
C ASP A 252 -28.93 2.44 9.21
N TRP A 253 -29.00 1.22 9.74
CA TRP A 253 -30.22 0.42 9.63
C TRP A 253 -31.22 0.86 10.69
N GLU A 254 -32.39 1.29 10.27
CA GLU A 254 -33.49 1.59 11.19
C GLU A 254 -34.08 0.31 11.77
N TYR A 255 -34.38 0.35 13.06
CA TYR A 255 -35.02 -0.75 13.75
C TYR A 255 -36.49 -0.86 13.32
N GLN A 256 -36.85 -2.03 12.78
CA GLN A 256 -38.23 -2.36 12.45
C GLN A 256 -38.74 -3.42 13.44
N PRO A 257 -39.57 -3.05 14.43
CA PRO A 257 -40.04 -4.00 15.41
C PRO A 257 -40.90 -5.09 14.75
N PRO A 258 -40.68 -6.38 15.08
CA PRO A 258 -41.52 -7.44 14.54
C PRO A 258 -42.91 -7.37 15.17
N VAL A 259 -43.93 -7.62 14.35
CA VAL A 259 -45.33 -7.69 14.80
C VAL A 259 -45.50 -8.95 15.65
N SER A 260 -45.46 -8.77 16.97
CA SER A 260 -45.55 -9.81 17.99
C SER A 260 -46.56 -9.41 19.08
N SER A 261 -46.66 -10.16 20.17
CA SER A 261 -47.53 -9.85 21.31
C SER A 261 -47.26 -8.45 21.87
N ALA A 262 -48.32 -7.75 22.25
CA ALA A 262 -48.23 -6.41 22.81
C ALA A 262 -47.36 -6.39 24.08
N PRO A 263 -46.39 -5.46 24.20
CA PRO A 263 -45.60 -5.30 25.41
C PRO A 263 -46.48 -5.01 26.63
N SER A 264 -46.04 -5.41 27.83
CA SER A 264 -46.73 -5.06 29.08
C SER A 264 -46.69 -3.55 29.35
N ASP A 265 -47.62 -3.01 30.14
CA ASP A 265 -47.65 -1.59 30.53
C ASP A 265 -46.44 -1.16 31.37
N VAL A 266 -45.83 -2.12 32.07
CA VAL A 266 -44.65 -1.92 32.91
C VAL A 266 -43.67 -3.04 32.60
N ARG A 267 -42.41 -2.66 32.39
CA ARG A 267 -41.29 -3.58 32.21
C ARG A 267 -40.17 -3.19 33.16
N TYR A 268 -39.97 -3.98 34.21
CA TYR A 268 -38.92 -3.75 35.21
C TYR A 268 -37.84 -4.83 35.11
N PRO A 269 -36.54 -4.47 35.03
CA PRO A 269 -35.48 -5.47 34.85
C PRO A 269 -35.08 -6.08 36.18
N HIS A 270 -35.73 -7.16 36.63
CA HIS A 270 -35.49 -7.77 37.95
C HIS A 270 -34.03 -8.21 38.19
N ASP A 271 -33.26 -8.45 37.14
CA ASP A 271 -31.84 -8.75 37.24
C ASP A 271 -31.04 -7.55 37.78
N VAL A 272 -30.38 -7.75 38.92
CA VAL A 272 -29.54 -6.74 39.54
C VAL A 272 -28.21 -6.68 38.81
N ARG A 273 -27.90 -5.55 38.17
CA ARG A 273 -26.58 -5.24 37.61
C ARG A 273 -25.87 -4.21 38.48
N PRO A 274 -24.55 -4.33 38.69
CA PRO A 274 -23.78 -3.31 39.40
C PRO A 274 -23.92 -1.95 38.72
N VAL A 275 -24.16 -0.91 39.51
CA VAL A 275 -24.14 0.46 39.01
C VAL A 275 -22.70 0.90 38.91
N LEU A 276 -22.26 1.20 37.70
CA LEU A 276 -20.91 1.70 37.46
C LEU A 276 -20.79 3.19 37.85
N ASP A 277 -19.57 3.64 38.13
CA ASP A 277 -19.28 5.05 38.41
C ASP A 277 -18.16 5.54 37.49
N GLN A 278 -18.52 6.39 36.51
CA GLN A 278 -17.55 6.97 35.58
C GLN A 278 -16.65 8.02 36.23
N GLY A 279 -16.99 8.50 37.44
CA GLY A 279 -16.28 9.58 38.12
C GLY A 279 -16.13 10.83 37.26
N ASP A 280 -14.90 11.32 37.15
CA ASP A 280 -14.54 12.52 36.39
C ASP A 280 -14.11 12.20 34.94
N THR A 281 -14.34 10.97 34.45
CA THR A 281 -13.95 10.56 33.09
C THR A 281 -14.97 10.97 32.02
N CYS A 282 -14.51 11.10 30.78
CA CYS A 282 -15.33 11.36 29.59
C CYS A 282 -16.01 10.11 29.01
N ALA A 283 -15.98 8.98 29.72
CA ALA A 283 -16.20 7.65 29.15
C ALA A 283 -17.66 7.17 29.18
N CYS A 284 -18.65 8.06 29.34
CA CYS A 284 -20.06 7.70 29.53
C CYS A 284 -20.59 6.71 28.48
N THR A 285 -20.16 6.83 27.23
CA THR A 285 -20.50 5.89 26.14
C THR A 285 -20.03 4.46 26.41
N GLY A 286 -18.77 4.29 26.84
CA GLY A 286 -18.23 2.97 27.20
C GLY A 286 -18.92 2.37 28.44
N TYR A 287 -19.22 3.20 29.44
CA TYR A 287 -19.94 2.78 30.65
C TYR A 287 -21.38 2.34 30.35
N ALA A 288 -22.13 3.14 29.60
CA ALA A 288 -23.48 2.81 29.20
C ALA A 288 -23.54 1.57 28.30
N LEU A 289 -22.60 1.42 27.36
CA LEU A 289 -22.54 0.24 26.50
C LEU A 289 -22.16 -1.03 27.28
N ALA A 290 -21.24 -0.95 28.24
CA ALA A 290 -20.91 -2.07 29.12
C ALA A 290 -22.16 -2.58 29.85
N THR A 291 -22.94 -1.67 30.45
CA THR A 291 -24.21 -1.99 31.10
C THR A 291 -25.19 -2.67 30.14
N VAL A 292 -25.35 -2.13 28.91
CA VAL A 292 -26.21 -2.75 27.89
C VAL A 292 -25.77 -4.17 27.58
N ILE A 293 -24.47 -4.40 27.32
CA ILE A 293 -23.93 -5.73 27.00
C ILE A 293 -24.21 -6.72 28.15
N GLU A 294 -24.03 -6.31 29.41
CA GLU A 294 -24.32 -7.16 30.56
C GLU A 294 -25.79 -7.57 30.63
N TYR A 295 -26.74 -6.66 30.39
CA TYR A 295 -28.16 -7.01 30.31
C TYR A 295 -28.46 -7.98 29.18
N LEU A 296 -27.84 -7.79 28.00
CA LEU A 296 -27.99 -8.71 26.87
C LEU A 296 -27.47 -10.10 27.22
N LEU A 297 -26.33 -10.20 27.91
CA LEU A 297 -25.72 -11.48 28.29
C LEU A 297 -26.61 -12.24 29.27
N VAL A 298 -27.14 -11.56 30.30
CA VAL A 298 -28.11 -12.15 31.25
C VAL A 298 -29.33 -12.67 30.51
N ARG A 299 -29.94 -11.83 29.65
CA ARG A 299 -31.14 -12.20 28.90
C ARG A 299 -30.91 -13.38 27.96
N ALA A 300 -29.72 -13.49 27.39
CA ALA A 300 -29.32 -14.62 26.54
C ALA A 300 -28.96 -15.89 27.33
N GLY A 301 -29.01 -15.87 28.67
CA GLY A 301 -28.59 -16.98 29.53
C GLY A 301 -27.09 -17.29 29.44
N ARG A 302 -26.27 -16.31 29.05
CA ARG A 302 -24.81 -16.45 28.91
C ARG A 302 -24.11 -16.07 30.22
N HIS A 303 -22.92 -16.62 30.45
CA HIS A 303 -22.09 -16.24 31.58
C HIS A 303 -21.77 -14.74 31.54
N VAL A 304 -21.96 -14.05 32.67
CA VAL A 304 -21.78 -12.60 32.77
C VAL A 304 -20.60 -12.28 33.66
N GLU A 305 -19.53 -11.81 33.04
CA GLU A 305 -18.46 -11.08 33.73
C GLU A 305 -18.68 -9.58 33.54
N PRO A 306 -18.27 -8.73 34.50
CA PRO A 306 -18.29 -7.28 34.30
C PRO A 306 -17.55 -6.90 33.02
N VAL A 307 -18.17 -6.10 32.17
CA VAL A 307 -17.60 -5.69 30.87
C VAL A 307 -16.75 -4.44 31.05
N SER A 308 -15.58 -4.35 30.39
CA SER A 308 -14.70 -3.18 30.53
C SER A 308 -15.29 -1.95 29.84
N PRO A 309 -15.69 -0.90 30.60
CA PRO A 309 -16.14 0.35 30.00
C PRO A 309 -14.98 1.12 29.36
N HIS A 310 -13.75 0.93 29.85
CA HIS A 310 -12.54 1.56 29.33
C HIS A 310 -12.16 1.03 27.95
N MET A 311 -12.26 -0.29 27.73
CA MET A 311 -12.05 -0.88 26.42
C MET A 311 -13.07 -0.34 25.41
N LEU A 312 -14.36 -0.37 25.76
CA LEU A 312 -15.42 0.12 24.87
C LEU A 312 -15.28 1.60 24.55
N TYR A 313 -14.91 2.43 25.54
CA TYR A 313 -14.65 3.85 25.32
C TYR A 313 -13.41 4.09 24.44
N SER A 314 -12.33 3.33 24.67
CA SER A 314 -11.12 3.41 23.84
C SER A 314 -11.43 3.04 22.39
N MET A 315 -12.22 2.00 22.15
CA MET A 315 -12.67 1.64 20.81
C MET A 315 -13.66 2.66 20.24
N ALA A 316 -14.53 3.26 21.07
CA ALA A 316 -15.45 4.30 20.62
C ALA A 316 -14.70 5.49 20.02
N ARG A 317 -13.68 6.00 20.71
CA ARG A 317 -12.81 7.08 20.21
C ARG A 317 -12.09 6.70 18.91
N ARG A 318 -11.77 5.44 18.73
CA ARG A 318 -11.04 4.93 17.56
C ARG A 318 -11.88 4.95 16.28
N TYR A 319 -13.17 4.67 16.38
CA TYR A 319 -14.10 4.62 15.25
C TYR A 319 -15.02 5.83 15.17
N ASP A 320 -14.78 6.83 16.00
CA ASP A 320 -15.56 8.04 15.99
C ASP A 320 -15.24 8.91 14.78
N GLU A 321 -16.26 9.60 14.29
CA GLU A 321 -16.16 10.44 13.09
C GLU A 321 -15.50 11.79 13.39
N TRP A 322 -15.33 12.12 14.67
CA TRP A 322 -14.71 13.35 15.18
C TRP A 322 -13.24 13.16 15.57
N ALA A 323 -12.67 11.97 15.34
CA ALA A 323 -11.30 11.67 15.76
C ALA A 323 -10.27 12.63 15.13
N ASP A 324 -10.54 13.18 13.95
CA ASP A 324 -9.60 14.00 13.16
C ASP A 324 -9.38 15.42 13.71
N GLU A 325 -10.20 15.90 14.64
CA GLU A 325 -10.18 17.32 14.99
C GLU A 325 -9.12 17.72 16.01
N GLU A 326 -8.66 16.88 16.97
CA GLU A 326 -7.80 17.39 18.06
C GLU A 326 -7.14 16.30 18.98
N ASP A 327 -6.67 15.17 18.43
CA ASP A 327 -5.88 14.20 19.24
C ASP A 327 -4.39 14.60 19.27
N ASP A 328 -3.99 15.35 20.30
CA ASP A 328 -2.62 15.89 20.46
C ASP A 328 -1.53 14.83 20.74
N GLY A 329 -1.89 13.55 20.73
CA GLY A 329 -0.98 12.43 20.90
C GLY A 329 -0.47 12.22 22.32
N SER A 330 -0.90 13.03 23.30
CA SER A 330 -0.45 12.97 24.69
C SER A 330 -1.06 11.83 25.49
N GLY A 331 -2.10 11.16 24.99
CA GLY A 331 -2.82 10.11 25.71
C GLY A 331 -3.60 10.64 26.92
N ASN A 332 -3.66 11.97 27.11
CA ASN A 332 -4.60 12.58 28.03
C ASN A 332 -6.00 12.58 27.39
N ASP A 333 -7.00 12.33 28.24
CA ASP A 333 -8.40 12.49 27.91
C ASP A 333 -8.61 13.96 27.47
N SER A 334 -8.66 14.23 26.16
CA SER A 334 -8.71 15.58 25.59
C SER A 334 -10.01 16.34 25.95
N GLY A 335 -10.86 15.75 26.80
CA GLY A 335 -12.18 16.30 27.14
C GLY A 335 -13.16 16.19 25.97
N ILE A 336 -12.78 15.53 24.88
CA ILE A 336 -13.59 15.29 23.69
C ILE A 336 -14.21 13.91 23.88
N GLY A 337 -15.52 13.84 24.11
CA GLY A 337 -16.22 12.58 24.37
C GLY A 337 -16.25 11.69 23.11
N SER A 338 -17.11 10.67 23.11
CA SER A 338 -17.35 9.87 21.91
C SER A 338 -18.82 9.83 21.53
N SER A 339 -19.13 9.32 20.35
CA SER A 339 -20.49 9.03 19.87
C SER A 339 -20.98 7.63 20.26
N LEU A 340 -22.29 7.38 20.20
CA LEU A 340 -22.84 6.03 20.43
C LEU A 340 -22.48 5.11 19.27
N ARG A 341 -22.57 5.61 18.03
CA ARG A 341 -22.20 4.85 16.83
C ARG A 341 -20.73 4.42 16.86
N GLY A 342 -19.82 5.29 17.30
CA GLY A 342 -18.40 4.95 17.44
C GLY A 342 -18.19 3.75 18.38
N ALA A 343 -18.88 3.72 19.51
CA ALA A 343 -18.81 2.62 20.47
C ALA A 343 -19.36 1.30 19.88
N LEU A 344 -20.49 1.36 19.16
CA LEU A 344 -21.08 0.20 18.48
C LEU A 344 -20.19 -0.34 17.35
N LYS A 345 -19.57 0.54 16.56
CA LYS A 345 -18.54 0.17 15.56
C LYS A 345 -17.36 -0.52 16.23
N GLY A 346 -16.89 0.01 17.36
CA GLY A 346 -15.84 -0.59 18.18
C GLY A 346 -16.20 -2.01 18.63
N TRP A 347 -17.41 -2.19 19.18
CA TRP A 347 -17.90 -3.49 19.61
C TRP A 347 -18.07 -4.47 18.44
N LEU A 348 -18.57 -4.02 17.28
CA LEU A 348 -18.66 -4.84 16.07
C LEU A 348 -17.31 -5.38 15.64
N ARG A 349 -16.28 -4.53 15.65
CA ARG A 349 -14.96 -4.86 15.12
C ARG A 349 -14.09 -5.63 16.10
N HIS A 350 -14.33 -5.48 17.40
CA HIS A 350 -13.42 -5.99 18.44
C HIS A 350 -14.05 -6.93 19.48
N GLY A 351 -15.37 -6.99 19.56
CA GLY A 351 -16.04 -7.63 20.69
C GLY A 351 -15.89 -6.81 21.98
N ALA A 352 -16.16 -7.43 23.12
CA ALA A 352 -16.15 -6.76 24.43
C ALA A 352 -15.37 -7.57 25.46
N ALA A 353 -14.33 -6.96 26.03
CA ALA A 353 -13.44 -7.60 27.00
C ALA A 353 -14.00 -7.49 28.44
N SER A 354 -13.62 -8.45 29.28
CA SER A 354 -13.86 -8.45 30.72
C SER A 354 -13.14 -7.29 31.41
N ALA A 355 -13.81 -6.64 32.37
CA ALA A 355 -13.28 -5.52 33.15
C ALA A 355 -12.03 -5.91 33.95
N ARG A 356 -11.87 -7.20 34.31
CA ARG A 356 -10.67 -7.69 35.01
C ARG A 356 -9.41 -7.55 34.15
N LEU A 357 -9.55 -7.71 32.83
CA LEU A 357 -8.45 -7.68 31.87
C LEU A 357 -8.10 -6.25 31.45
N TRP A 358 -9.07 -5.33 31.53
CA TRP A 358 -8.87 -3.91 31.22
C TRP A 358 -9.53 -2.99 32.26
N PRO A 359 -8.97 -2.90 33.49
CA PRO A 359 -9.62 -2.24 34.62
C PRO A 359 -9.39 -0.72 34.70
N LYS A 360 -8.52 -0.15 33.86
CA LYS A 360 -8.12 1.26 33.90
C LYS A 360 -8.18 1.89 32.51
N PRO A 361 -8.21 3.24 32.39
CA PRO A 361 -8.25 3.91 31.09
C PRO A 361 -7.08 3.53 30.14
N ALA A 362 -5.87 3.36 30.69
CA ALA A 362 -4.70 2.97 29.90
C ALA A 362 -4.84 1.55 29.36
N MET A 363 -4.52 1.35 28.09
CA MET A 363 -4.60 0.04 27.45
C MET A 363 -3.59 -0.94 28.07
N PRO A 364 -4.02 -2.17 28.44
CA PRO A 364 -3.13 -3.20 28.94
C PRO A 364 -2.14 -3.68 27.89
N GLU A 365 -0.97 -4.10 28.34
CA GLU A 365 0.04 -4.74 27.48
C GLU A 365 -0.39 -6.15 27.07
N PRO A 366 -0.04 -6.60 25.85
CA PRO A 366 -0.36 -7.94 25.39
C PRO A 366 0.25 -9.05 26.27
N LYS A 367 -0.54 -10.08 26.55
CA LYS A 367 -0.17 -11.25 27.36
C LYS A 367 -0.02 -12.51 26.49
N ALA A 368 0.91 -13.38 26.87
CA ALA A 368 1.16 -14.64 26.15
C ALA A 368 0.08 -15.69 26.41
N ASP A 369 -0.51 -15.67 27.61
CA ASP A 369 -1.66 -16.47 27.95
C ASP A 369 -2.91 -15.82 27.37
N ALA A 370 -3.52 -16.47 26.37
CA ALA A 370 -4.70 -15.99 25.68
C ALA A 370 -5.93 -15.86 26.60
N CYS A 371 -5.97 -16.56 27.75
CA CYS A 371 -7.04 -16.42 28.74
C CYS A 371 -6.91 -15.15 29.60
N GLU A 372 -5.70 -14.58 29.66
CA GLU A 372 -5.37 -13.38 30.41
C GLU A 372 -5.11 -12.16 29.51
N ASP A 373 -5.37 -12.31 28.20
CA ASP A 373 -5.26 -11.24 27.23
C ASP A 373 -6.64 -10.67 26.85
N TRP A 374 -6.76 -9.35 26.84
CA TRP A 374 -8.04 -8.69 26.57
C TRP A 374 -8.46 -8.82 25.10
N TRP A 375 -7.50 -8.92 24.16
CA TRP A 375 -7.77 -8.95 22.72
C TRP A 375 -8.46 -10.25 22.32
N THR A 376 -8.00 -11.36 22.88
CA THR A 376 -8.58 -12.70 22.71
C THR A 376 -9.88 -12.86 23.50
N ASP A 377 -9.96 -12.35 24.74
CA ASP A 377 -11.19 -12.42 25.54
C ASP A 377 -12.35 -11.65 24.91
N ALA A 378 -12.09 -10.53 24.24
CA ALA A 378 -13.13 -9.70 23.64
C ALA A 378 -13.98 -10.46 22.60
N LEU A 379 -13.38 -11.42 21.88
CA LEU A 379 -14.06 -12.26 20.90
C LEU A 379 -15.15 -13.17 21.49
N LYS A 380 -15.14 -13.40 22.80
CA LYS A 380 -16.16 -14.20 23.49
C LYS A 380 -17.49 -13.47 23.64
N ARG A 381 -17.55 -12.17 23.32
CA ARG A 381 -18.74 -11.31 23.44
C ARG A 381 -18.94 -10.46 22.18
N PRO A 382 -19.16 -11.06 20.99
CA PRO A 382 -19.29 -10.32 19.74
C PRO A 382 -20.64 -9.60 19.64
N LEU A 383 -20.68 -8.50 18.90
CA LEU A 383 -21.92 -7.87 18.45
C LEU A 383 -22.47 -8.63 17.24
N GLY A 384 -23.78 -8.88 17.21
CA GLY A 384 -24.47 -9.54 16.11
C GLY A 384 -25.03 -8.54 15.10
N ALA A 385 -25.94 -7.69 15.57
CA ALA A 385 -26.56 -6.63 14.79
C ALA A 385 -26.86 -5.42 15.68
N TYR A 386 -26.90 -4.24 15.09
CA TYR A 386 -27.31 -3.01 15.78
C TYR A 386 -28.14 -2.16 14.84
N TYR A 387 -29.17 -1.51 15.40
CA TYR A 387 -30.15 -0.73 14.65
C TYR A 387 -30.44 0.58 15.36
N ARG A 388 -30.59 1.65 14.58
CA ARG A 388 -30.98 2.97 15.10
C ARG A 388 -32.48 2.96 15.35
N ILE A 389 -32.90 3.50 16.48
CA ILE A 389 -34.32 3.75 16.78
C ILE A 389 -34.53 5.26 16.69
N ASP A 390 -35.56 5.71 15.97
CA ASP A 390 -35.99 7.11 16.02
C ASP A 390 -36.38 7.44 17.47
N PRO A 391 -35.70 8.38 18.16
CA PRO A 391 -36.01 8.72 19.55
C PRO A 391 -37.46 9.18 19.77
N ARG A 392 -38.15 9.64 18.71
CA ARG A 392 -39.56 10.05 18.77
C ARG A 392 -40.52 8.86 18.79
N SER A 393 -40.07 7.68 18.37
CA SER A 393 -40.88 6.47 18.30
C SER A 393 -40.85 5.69 19.62
N LEU A 394 -41.61 6.16 20.61
CA LEU A 394 -41.72 5.51 21.92
C LEU A 394 -42.15 4.03 21.79
N ARG A 395 -43.06 3.75 20.86
CA ARG A 395 -43.54 2.40 20.53
C ARG A 395 -42.38 1.47 20.20
N ASP A 396 -41.47 1.89 19.34
CA ASP A 396 -40.39 1.02 18.87
C ASP A 396 -39.35 0.80 19.97
N MET A 397 -39.12 1.80 20.82
CA MET A 397 -38.32 1.66 22.04
C MET A 397 -38.95 0.67 23.03
N HIS A 398 -40.26 0.74 23.28
CA HIS A 398 -40.95 -0.22 24.14
C HIS A 398 -40.79 -1.65 23.65
N VAL A 399 -40.99 -1.87 22.34
CA VAL A 399 -40.82 -3.20 21.74
C VAL A 399 -39.35 -3.66 21.81
N ALA A 400 -38.39 -2.77 21.53
CA ALA A 400 -36.97 -3.10 21.64
C ALA A 400 -36.57 -3.49 23.06
N ILE A 401 -36.99 -2.72 24.07
CA ILE A 401 -36.72 -3.04 25.49
C ILE A 401 -37.41 -4.36 25.87
N ASP A 402 -38.67 -4.57 25.46
CA ASP A 402 -39.38 -5.80 25.77
C ASP A 402 -38.71 -7.03 25.14
N GLN A 403 -38.20 -6.94 23.92
CA GLN A 403 -37.59 -8.06 23.17
C GLN A 403 -36.12 -8.30 23.47
N VAL A 404 -35.35 -7.24 23.71
CA VAL A 404 -33.88 -7.28 23.81
C VAL A 404 -33.40 -6.98 25.23
N GLY A 405 -34.20 -6.30 26.05
CA GLY A 405 -33.96 -6.08 27.49
C GLY A 405 -33.32 -4.75 27.83
N ALA A 406 -32.56 -4.17 26.91
CA ALA A 406 -31.98 -2.85 27.08
C ALA A 406 -31.79 -2.15 25.73
N VAL A 407 -31.83 -0.82 25.74
CA VAL A 407 -31.42 0.03 24.61
C VAL A 407 -30.35 1.00 25.06
N TYR A 408 -29.44 1.33 24.14
CA TYR A 408 -28.31 2.21 24.34
C TYR A 408 -28.66 3.62 23.89
N ALA A 409 -28.62 4.60 24.80
CA ALA A 409 -29.22 5.90 24.58
C ALA A 409 -28.33 7.07 25.02
N SER A 410 -28.57 8.24 24.46
CA SER A 410 -27.97 9.50 24.89
C SER A 410 -28.99 10.63 24.91
N ALA A 411 -28.78 11.61 25.79
CA ALA A 411 -29.62 12.80 25.91
C ALA A 411 -28.82 13.99 26.45
N TRP A 412 -29.33 15.19 26.20
CA TRP A 412 -28.88 16.40 26.88
C TRP A 412 -29.36 16.39 28.33
N THR A 413 -28.44 16.33 29.27
CA THR A 413 -28.78 16.35 30.70
C THR A 413 -29.11 17.76 31.19
N HIS A 414 -29.76 17.83 32.35
CA HIS A 414 -30.18 19.06 33.00
C HIS A 414 -30.16 18.90 34.53
N ALA A 415 -30.37 19.99 35.26
CA ALA A 415 -30.30 20.02 36.73
C ALA A 415 -31.19 18.97 37.44
N GLY A 416 -32.33 18.59 36.85
CA GLY A 416 -33.19 17.51 37.36
C GLY A 416 -32.53 16.14 37.47
N TRP A 417 -31.45 15.89 36.72
CA TRP A 417 -30.61 14.70 36.89
C TRP A 417 -29.70 14.82 38.11
N GLU A 418 -29.14 16.01 38.37
CA GLU A 418 -28.26 16.29 39.51
C GLU A 418 -29.03 16.26 40.84
N GLU A 419 -30.31 16.62 40.84
CA GLU A 419 -31.21 16.54 42.00
C GLU A 419 -31.36 15.13 42.57
N LEU A 420 -31.12 14.09 41.76
CA LEU A 420 -31.19 12.70 42.19
C LEU A 420 -29.88 12.19 42.79
N LEU A 421 -28.83 13.00 42.84
CA LEU A 421 -27.57 12.65 43.48
C LEU A 421 -27.67 12.90 44.99
N GLY A 422 -27.78 11.82 45.76
CA GLY A 422 -27.80 11.87 47.22
C GLY A 422 -26.41 11.82 47.85
N ASP A 423 -26.37 12.07 49.17
CA ASP A 423 -25.15 11.90 49.98
C ASP A 423 -24.83 10.42 50.19
N GLU A 424 -25.86 9.57 50.34
CA GLU A 424 -25.76 8.14 50.63
C GLU A 424 -26.41 7.28 49.53
N PRO A 425 -25.93 6.05 49.30
CA PRO A 425 -26.51 5.14 48.32
C PRO A 425 -27.86 4.60 48.80
N LEU A 426 -28.87 4.64 47.94
CA LEU A 426 -30.19 4.07 48.21
C LEU A 426 -30.32 2.69 47.57
N PRO A 427 -30.93 1.70 48.24
CA PRO A 427 -31.15 0.39 47.65
C PRO A 427 -32.11 0.47 46.47
N ARG A 428 -31.96 -0.49 45.54
CA ARG A 428 -32.89 -0.66 44.43
C ARG A 428 -34.27 -1.09 44.97
N PRO A 429 -35.38 -0.46 44.55
CA PRO A 429 -36.70 -0.84 45.02
C PRO A 429 -37.20 -2.14 44.38
N GLU A 430 -38.04 -2.89 45.10
CA GLU A 430 -38.73 -4.06 44.53
C GLU A 430 -39.88 -3.63 43.61
N ASP A 431 -40.62 -2.58 44.00
CA ASP A 431 -41.70 -2.00 43.21
C ASP A 431 -41.17 -0.89 42.27
N PRO A 432 -41.40 -0.96 40.94
CA PRO A 432 -41.03 0.11 40.03
C PRO A 432 -41.68 1.47 40.35
N SER A 433 -42.82 1.52 41.06
CA SER A 433 -43.44 2.80 41.45
C SER A 433 -42.62 3.61 42.45
N ASP A 434 -41.71 2.97 43.18
CA ASP A 434 -40.84 3.62 44.15
C ASP A 434 -39.62 4.29 43.52
N LEU A 435 -39.39 4.10 42.22
CA LEU A 435 -38.29 4.76 41.52
C LEU A 435 -38.50 6.28 41.47
N PRO A 436 -37.45 7.07 41.74
CA PRO A 436 -37.55 8.52 41.65
C PRO A 436 -37.76 8.94 40.19
N LEU A 437 -38.63 9.92 39.97
CA LEU A 437 -38.82 10.54 38.66
C LEU A 437 -37.82 11.68 38.48
N ILE A 438 -37.14 11.69 37.35
CA ILE A 438 -36.31 12.82 36.93
C ILE A 438 -37.23 14.02 36.68
N ARG A 439 -36.95 15.15 37.34
CA ARG A 439 -37.73 16.37 37.15
C ARG A 439 -37.43 16.94 35.77
N ARG A 440 -38.44 16.94 34.90
CA ARG A 440 -38.33 17.47 33.53
C ARG A 440 -37.87 18.93 33.55
N LEU A 441 -36.76 19.19 32.86
CA LEU A 441 -36.26 20.52 32.53
C LEU A 441 -35.70 20.48 31.11
N ARG A 442 -35.32 21.65 30.58
CA ARG A 442 -34.65 21.74 29.28
C ARG A 442 -33.18 21.32 29.42
N GLY A 443 -32.73 20.42 28.57
CA GLY A 443 -31.34 19.94 28.49
C GLY A 443 -30.36 21.04 28.09
N ASP A 444 -29.13 20.94 28.59
CA ASP A 444 -28.01 21.80 28.20
C ASP A 444 -27.27 21.17 26.99
N PRO A 445 -27.19 21.83 25.82
CA PRO A 445 -26.42 21.38 24.65
C PRO A 445 -24.91 21.20 24.91
N GLY A 446 -24.39 21.64 26.06
CA GLY A 446 -23.02 21.37 26.51
C GLY A 446 -22.88 20.17 27.45
N ALA A 447 -23.97 19.47 27.79
CA ALA A 447 -24.00 18.42 28.80
C ALA A 447 -24.62 17.11 28.27
N GLY A 448 -24.07 16.60 27.18
CA GLY A 448 -24.50 15.32 26.61
C GLY A 448 -24.09 14.17 27.51
N HIS A 449 -25.00 13.22 27.76
CA HIS A 449 -24.73 12.01 28.56
C HIS A 449 -25.28 10.74 27.91
N ALA A 450 -24.51 9.66 27.98
CA ALA A 450 -24.91 8.33 27.50
C ALA A 450 -25.26 7.41 28.67
N PHE A 451 -26.33 6.63 28.52
CA PHE A 451 -26.87 5.74 29.55
C PHE A 451 -27.60 4.54 28.93
N ALA A 452 -27.92 3.55 29.75
CA ALA A 452 -28.75 2.42 29.35
C ALA A 452 -30.21 2.67 29.75
N ILE A 453 -31.15 2.37 28.85
CA ILE A 453 -32.57 2.28 29.20
C ILE A 453 -32.91 0.79 29.28
N VAL A 454 -33.36 0.36 30.46
CA VAL A 454 -33.44 -1.06 30.85
C VAL A 454 -34.87 -1.52 31.13
N GLY A 455 -35.82 -0.61 31.01
CA GLY A 455 -37.22 -0.84 31.35
C GLY A 455 -38.06 0.40 31.09
N TYR A 456 -39.35 0.30 31.42
CA TYR A 456 -40.28 1.41 31.35
C TYR A 456 -41.46 1.22 32.30
N THR A 457 -42.08 2.32 32.69
CA THR A 457 -43.34 2.40 33.43
C THR A 457 -44.35 3.22 32.64
N ARG A 458 -45.56 3.39 33.14
CA ARG A 458 -46.54 4.30 32.52
C ARG A 458 -46.08 5.76 32.48
N ASP A 459 -45.15 6.15 33.35
CA ASP A 459 -44.66 7.52 33.45
C ASP A 459 -43.45 7.82 32.54
N GLY A 460 -42.66 6.80 32.19
CA GLY A 460 -41.41 7.01 31.46
C GLY A 460 -40.50 5.79 31.33
N PHE A 461 -39.29 6.03 30.84
CA PHE A 461 -38.23 5.03 30.70
C PHE A 461 -37.43 4.88 32.00
N ILE A 462 -37.05 3.65 32.33
CA ILE A 462 -36.19 3.36 33.47
C ILE A 462 -34.73 3.44 33.01
N VAL A 463 -34.04 4.47 33.49
CA VAL A 463 -32.63 4.74 33.18
C VAL A 463 -31.75 4.00 34.18
N HIS A 464 -30.76 3.27 33.67
CA HIS A 464 -29.61 2.78 34.43
C HIS A 464 -28.40 3.67 34.12
N ASN A 465 -28.00 4.47 35.11
CA ASN A 465 -26.97 5.48 34.96
C ASN A 465 -25.58 5.01 35.42
N SER A 466 -24.53 5.76 35.08
CA SER A 466 -23.12 5.50 35.40
C SER A 466 -22.53 6.51 36.38
N TRP A 467 -23.34 7.09 37.28
CA TRP A 467 -22.91 8.09 38.28
C TRP A 467 -22.78 7.50 39.70
N GLY A 468 -22.62 6.18 39.78
CA GLY A 468 -22.52 5.43 41.03
C GLY A 468 -23.85 5.23 41.75
N THR A 469 -23.81 4.47 42.83
CA THR A 469 -24.99 4.02 43.61
C THR A 469 -25.70 5.12 44.39
N ARG A 470 -25.11 6.32 44.47
CA ARG A 470 -25.70 7.52 45.10
C ARG A 470 -26.68 8.27 44.20
N TRP A 471 -26.71 7.95 42.91
CA TRP A 471 -27.65 8.55 41.99
C TRP A 471 -28.93 7.71 41.91
N GLY A 472 -30.08 8.35 42.08
CA GLY A 472 -31.38 7.69 42.06
C GLY A 472 -31.53 6.64 43.17
N LYS A 473 -32.27 5.56 42.91
CA LYS A 473 -32.36 4.41 43.81
C LYS A 473 -31.71 3.19 43.16
N GLY A 474 -30.60 2.73 43.74
CA GLY A 474 -29.79 1.67 43.16
C GLY A 474 -29.29 2.00 41.76
N GLY A 475 -28.96 3.27 41.48
CA GLY A 475 -28.51 3.74 40.16
C GLY A 475 -29.63 3.91 39.12
N LEU A 476 -30.89 3.76 39.53
CA LEU A 476 -32.06 3.80 38.66
C LEU A 476 -32.96 5.01 38.94
N ALA A 477 -33.53 5.56 37.88
CA ALA A 477 -34.58 6.58 37.93
C ALA A 477 -35.49 6.50 36.70
N VAL A 478 -36.66 7.12 36.79
CA VAL A 478 -37.61 7.20 35.67
C VAL A 478 -37.45 8.53 34.93
N LEU A 479 -37.04 8.45 33.66
CA LEU A 479 -37.03 9.56 32.72
C LEU A 479 -38.40 9.67 32.04
N ARG A 480 -39.13 10.74 32.30
CA ARG A 480 -40.49 10.93 31.75
C ARG A 480 -40.47 10.91 30.22
N TYR A 481 -41.52 10.38 29.59
CA TYR A 481 -41.61 10.39 28.12
C TYR A 481 -41.54 11.79 27.53
N SER A 482 -42.14 12.78 28.19
CA SER A 482 -42.09 14.18 27.76
C SER A 482 -40.71 14.81 27.90
N ASP A 483 -39.89 14.31 28.82
CA ASP A 483 -38.50 14.72 29.00
C ASP A 483 -37.63 14.11 27.90
N TRP A 484 -37.75 12.79 27.69
CA TRP A 484 -37.07 12.07 26.61
C TRP A 484 -37.35 12.69 25.23
N LEU A 485 -38.61 12.96 24.89
CA LEU A 485 -38.98 13.54 23.59
C LEU A 485 -38.41 14.94 23.35
N GLU A 486 -38.04 15.68 24.41
CA GLU A 486 -37.46 17.02 24.32
C GLU A 486 -35.93 16.99 24.29
N ASN A 487 -35.31 16.05 25.02
CA ASN A 487 -33.88 16.09 25.31
C ASN A 487 -33.07 14.93 24.70
N ALA A 488 -33.71 13.92 24.11
CA ALA A 488 -33.01 12.77 23.52
C ALA A 488 -32.12 13.19 22.34
N MET A 489 -30.99 12.51 22.22
CA MET A 489 -30.03 12.66 21.12
C MET A 489 -30.11 11.42 20.21
N ASP A 490 -29.64 10.28 20.72
CA ASP A 490 -29.56 9.02 19.96
C ASP A 490 -30.10 7.84 20.76
N CYS A 491 -30.64 6.86 20.04
CA CYS A 491 -31.12 5.61 20.60
C CYS A 491 -30.79 4.45 19.66
N TRP A 492 -30.19 3.40 20.22
CA TRP A 492 -29.76 2.21 19.50
C TRP A 492 -30.21 0.96 20.22
N VAL A 493 -30.61 -0.05 19.46
CA VAL A 493 -30.79 -1.42 19.95
C VAL A 493 -29.71 -2.31 19.36
N ALA A 494 -29.15 -3.17 20.20
CA ALA A 494 -28.07 -4.09 19.82
C ALA A 494 -28.42 -5.52 20.20
N GLN A 495 -28.05 -6.46 19.35
CA GLN A 495 -28.21 -7.90 19.56
C GLN A 495 -26.85 -8.56 19.69
N LEU A 496 -26.71 -9.47 20.67
CA LEU A 496 -25.50 -10.28 20.82
C LEU A 496 -25.26 -11.18 19.61
N GLY A 497 -24.01 -11.25 19.17
CA GLY A 497 -23.54 -12.20 18.17
C GLY A 497 -23.46 -13.61 18.72
N VAL A 498 -23.44 -14.60 17.83
CA VAL A 498 -23.22 -16.00 18.20
C VAL A 498 -21.72 -16.25 18.33
N VAL A 499 -21.29 -16.74 19.50
CA VAL A 499 -19.92 -17.24 19.70
C VAL A 499 -19.84 -18.59 18.99
N THR A 500 -19.08 -18.65 17.91
CA THR A 500 -18.87 -19.89 17.14
C THR A 500 -17.64 -20.62 17.65
N SER A 501 -17.48 -21.89 17.26
CA SER A 501 -16.26 -22.66 17.53
C SER A 501 -15.00 -21.99 16.98
N GLU A 502 -15.12 -21.17 15.93
CA GLU A 502 -13.99 -20.38 15.42
C GLU A 502 -13.62 -19.22 16.35
N HIS A 503 -14.60 -18.57 17.00
CA HIS A 503 -14.30 -17.55 18.01
C HIS A 503 -13.53 -18.16 19.18
N GLU A 504 -13.96 -19.31 19.67
CA GLU A 504 -13.31 -20.04 20.77
C GLU A 504 -11.88 -20.43 20.39
N ALA A 505 -11.70 -21.04 19.21
CA ALA A 505 -10.39 -21.45 18.73
C ALA A 505 -9.41 -20.26 18.60
N ILE A 506 -9.89 -19.08 18.19
CA ILE A 506 -9.05 -17.87 18.11
C ILE A 506 -8.76 -17.33 19.52
N ALA A 507 -9.77 -17.29 20.38
CA ALA A 507 -9.63 -16.77 21.74
C ALA A 507 -8.72 -17.62 22.64
N GLU A 508 -8.47 -18.89 22.28
CA GLU A 508 -7.57 -19.79 22.99
C GLU A 508 -6.14 -19.82 22.39
N ALA A 509 -5.94 -19.22 21.22
CA ALA A 509 -4.67 -19.28 20.51
C ALA A 509 -3.71 -18.17 20.96
N THR A 510 -2.49 -18.53 21.40
CA THR A 510 -1.40 -17.60 21.72
C THR A 510 -0.92 -16.77 20.51
N SER A 511 -1.04 -17.32 19.31
CA SER A 511 -0.60 -16.70 18.06
C SER A 511 -1.40 -17.29 16.90
N LEU A 512 -0.95 -17.10 15.65
CA LEU A 512 -1.62 -17.60 14.45
C LEU A 512 -2.01 -19.07 14.60
N ARG A 513 -3.28 -19.39 14.33
CA ARG A 513 -3.76 -20.77 14.43
C ARG A 513 -3.16 -21.63 13.33
N THR A 514 -3.09 -22.91 13.62
CA THR A 514 -2.70 -23.96 12.68
C THR A 514 -3.81 -24.99 12.54
N ASP A 515 -3.74 -25.82 11.49
CA ASP A 515 -4.63 -26.96 11.32
C ASP A 515 -4.48 -27.97 12.47
N ALA A 516 -5.38 -28.95 12.52
CA ALA A 516 -5.37 -29.97 13.58
C ALA A 516 -4.06 -30.79 13.64
N GLN A 517 -3.27 -30.80 12.57
CA GLN A 517 -1.97 -31.46 12.52
C GLN A 517 -0.80 -30.52 12.85
N GLY A 518 -1.05 -29.24 13.09
CA GLY A 518 -0.04 -28.22 13.34
C GLY A 518 0.83 -27.87 12.12
N ARG A 519 0.39 -28.22 10.90
CA ARG A 519 1.20 -28.11 9.67
C ARG A 519 0.91 -26.86 8.88
N CYS A 520 -0.37 -26.52 8.70
CA CYS A 520 -0.78 -25.38 7.88
C CYS A 520 -1.32 -24.24 8.75
N ALA A 521 -0.98 -22.99 8.42
CA ALA A 521 -1.55 -21.83 9.10
C ALA A 521 -3.02 -21.64 8.66
N VAL A 522 -3.90 -21.32 9.60
CA VAL A 522 -5.33 -21.15 9.34
C VAL A 522 -5.75 -19.76 9.80
N VAL A 523 -6.37 -19.02 8.90
CA VAL A 523 -6.96 -17.69 9.17
C VAL A 523 -8.44 -17.75 8.82
N SER A 524 -9.29 -17.13 9.63
CA SER A 524 -10.72 -17.09 9.36
C SER A 524 -11.03 -16.46 8.01
N ARG A 525 -12.10 -16.95 7.38
CA ARG A 525 -12.68 -16.28 6.20
C ARG A 525 -13.58 -15.11 6.58
N ASN A 526 -13.99 -15.00 7.84
CA ASN A 526 -14.71 -13.84 8.34
C ASN A 526 -13.75 -12.65 8.46
N PRO A 527 -14.02 -11.50 7.80
CA PRO A 527 -13.11 -10.35 7.82
C PRO A 527 -12.74 -9.80 9.21
N ILE A 528 -13.68 -9.85 10.17
CA ILE A 528 -13.48 -9.36 11.53
C ILE A 528 -12.57 -10.31 12.30
N LEU A 529 -12.89 -11.61 12.29
CA LEU A 529 -12.06 -12.63 12.95
C LEU A 529 -10.66 -12.71 12.34
N ALA A 530 -10.56 -12.66 11.00
CA ALA A 530 -9.29 -12.61 10.30
C ALA A 530 -8.44 -11.42 10.74
N ALA A 531 -9.04 -10.24 10.92
CA ALA A 531 -8.31 -9.07 11.39
C ALA A 531 -7.78 -9.27 12.82
N HIS A 532 -8.53 -9.92 13.71
CA HIS A 532 -8.04 -10.26 15.06
C HIS A 532 -6.82 -11.18 15.02
N GLU A 533 -6.84 -12.20 14.17
CA GLU A 533 -5.75 -13.16 14.04
C GLU A 533 -4.49 -12.55 13.40
N LEU A 534 -4.68 -11.63 12.45
CA LEU A 534 -3.60 -11.03 11.69
C LEU A 534 -3.00 -9.78 12.33
N ALA A 535 -3.76 -9.07 13.17
CA ALA A 535 -3.32 -7.84 13.81
C ALA A 535 -1.95 -7.94 14.49
N PRO A 536 -1.61 -9.03 15.20
CA PRO A 536 -0.29 -9.16 15.79
C PRO A 536 0.86 -9.10 14.78
N PHE A 537 0.66 -9.58 13.56
CA PHE A 537 1.67 -9.62 12.49
C PHE A 537 1.72 -8.34 11.66
N ILE A 538 0.85 -7.36 11.95
CA ILE A 538 0.74 -6.11 11.20
C ILE A 538 1.33 -4.97 12.02
N ILE A 539 2.30 -4.26 11.42
CA ILE A 539 2.80 -2.99 11.92
C ILE A 539 2.12 -1.90 11.11
N ASN A 540 1.07 -1.31 11.68
CA ASN A 540 0.38 -0.19 11.06
C ASN A 540 1.08 1.13 11.38
N MET A 541 1.34 1.92 10.34
CA MET A 541 2.08 3.17 10.41
C MET A 541 1.36 4.29 9.66
N GLU A 542 1.34 5.46 10.26
CA GLU A 542 0.88 6.72 9.68
C GLU A 542 2.02 7.44 8.94
N ASN A 543 1.74 8.67 8.52
CA ASN A 543 2.73 9.58 7.93
C ASN A 543 4.02 9.65 8.76
N ASN A 544 5.16 9.73 8.06
CA ASN A 544 6.50 9.69 8.62
C ASN A 544 6.89 8.37 9.32
N GLY A 545 6.07 7.31 9.20
CA GLY A 545 6.34 5.99 9.76
C GLY A 545 6.03 5.85 11.25
N ARG A 546 5.38 6.84 11.86
CA ARG A 546 4.91 6.77 13.24
C ARG A 546 3.86 5.67 13.37
N LEU A 547 3.84 4.98 14.50
CA LEU A 547 2.86 3.92 14.74
C LEU A 547 1.43 4.48 14.72
N SER A 548 0.55 3.81 13.95
CA SER A 548 -0.85 4.21 13.83
C SER A 548 -1.62 3.89 15.10
N ARG A 549 -2.41 4.86 15.56
CA ARG A 549 -3.31 4.70 16.73
C ARG A 549 -4.78 4.55 16.32
N ARG A 550 -5.08 4.60 15.02
CA ARG A 550 -6.44 4.70 14.45
C ARG A 550 -6.75 3.47 13.58
N GLY A 551 -7.82 3.53 12.79
CA GLY A 551 -8.19 2.48 11.83
C GLY A 551 -8.65 1.17 12.46
N GLN A 552 -8.80 0.11 11.68
CA GLN A 552 -9.06 -1.27 12.14
C GLN A 552 -7.81 -1.93 12.73
N PHE A 553 -6.63 -1.66 12.17
CA PHE A 553 -5.32 -2.10 12.64
C PHE A 553 -4.60 -0.95 13.33
N ARG A 554 -4.10 -1.16 14.54
CA ARG A 554 -3.34 -0.17 15.31
C ARG A 554 -2.11 -0.85 15.86
N THR A 555 -1.08 -0.07 16.11
CA THR A 555 0.16 -0.58 16.69
C THR A 555 0.65 0.37 17.77
N GLN A 556 1.03 -0.17 18.91
CA GLN A 556 1.72 0.53 19.99
C GLN A 556 3.09 -0.12 20.25
N PRO A 557 4.00 0.57 20.98
CA PRO A 557 5.30 0.00 21.29
C PRO A 557 5.23 -1.38 21.99
N SER A 558 4.22 -1.60 22.84
CA SER A 558 3.98 -2.90 23.49
C SER A 558 3.54 -4.00 22.51
N ASP A 559 2.89 -3.65 21.39
CA ASP A 559 2.53 -4.60 20.34
C ASP A 559 3.77 -5.03 19.54
N LEU A 560 4.73 -4.13 19.31
CA LEU A 560 6.03 -4.47 18.69
C LEU A 560 6.85 -5.40 19.57
N ASP A 561 6.84 -5.16 20.89
CA ASP A 561 7.45 -6.06 21.86
C ASP A 561 6.78 -7.44 21.84
N ALA A 562 5.46 -7.49 21.86
CA ALA A 562 4.66 -8.72 21.80
C ALA A 562 4.90 -9.52 20.51
N LEU A 563 5.07 -8.83 19.36
CA LEU A 563 5.43 -9.47 18.09
C LEU A 563 6.69 -10.32 18.21
N LEU A 564 7.69 -9.86 18.99
CA LEU A 564 8.92 -10.60 19.25
C LEU A 564 8.77 -11.60 20.41
N ARG A 565 8.37 -11.10 21.58
CA ARG A 565 8.36 -11.84 22.85
C ARG A 565 7.31 -12.95 22.88
N ILE A 566 6.19 -12.77 22.21
CA ILE A 566 5.07 -13.72 22.20
C ILE A 566 5.03 -14.45 20.86
N HIS A 567 4.82 -13.73 19.76
CA HIS A 567 4.45 -14.38 18.50
C HIS A 567 5.65 -15.00 17.77
N LEU A 568 6.79 -14.31 17.68
CA LEU A 568 8.01 -14.90 17.12
C LEU A 568 8.57 -16.01 18.02
N ALA A 569 8.55 -15.82 19.34
CA ALA A 569 8.97 -16.85 20.29
C ALA A 569 8.09 -18.12 20.18
N GLU A 570 6.77 -17.96 20.07
CA GLU A 570 5.83 -19.06 19.86
C GLU A 570 6.05 -19.76 18.52
N ALA A 571 6.32 -19.01 17.45
CA ALA A 571 6.68 -19.58 16.15
C ALA A 571 7.98 -20.39 16.23
N CYS A 572 9.03 -19.85 16.86
CA CYS A 572 10.30 -20.58 17.06
C CYS A 572 10.11 -21.85 17.87
N ARG A 573 9.30 -21.81 18.94
CA ARG A 573 8.94 -22.99 19.75
C ARG A 573 8.26 -24.06 18.89
N ARG A 574 7.26 -23.69 18.08
CA ARG A 574 6.52 -24.60 17.20
C ARG A 574 7.40 -25.20 16.10
N TRP A 575 8.34 -24.42 15.59
CA TRP A 575 9.26 -24.84 14.53
C TRP A 575 10.53 -25.51 15.06
N GLU A 576 10.64 -25.70 16.37
CA GLU A 576 11.77 -26.33 17.05
C GLU A 576 13.12 -25.60 16.78
N ILE A 577 13.07 -24.27 16.68
CA ILE A 577 14.24 -23.42 16.46
C ILE A 577 14.71 -22.88 17.82
N GLY A 578 15.85 -23.38 18.29
CA GLY A 578 16.49 -22.91 19.52
C GLY A 578 17.26 -21.58 19.35
N PRO A 579 17.72 -20.96 20.45
CA PRO A 579 18.41 -19.65 20.44
C PRO A 579 19.70 -19.60 19.59
N ASP A 580 20.38 -20.74 19.43
CA ASP A 580 21.60 -20.86 18.61
C ASP A 580 21.31 -21.07 17.11
N GLY A 581 20.03 -21.20 16.74
CA GLY A 581 19.57 -21.37 15.37
C GLY A 581 19.39 -20.05 14.61
N ALA A 582 18.69 -20.14 13.48
CA ALA A 582 18.31 -18.97 12.68
C ALA A 582 16.90 -19.11 12.13
N VAL A 583 16.09 -18.05 12.27
CA VAL A 583 14.71 -18.00 11.76
C VAL A 583 14.60 -17.04 10.57
N ASP A 584 13.87 -17.45 9.54
CA ASP A 584 13.58 -16.60 8.39
C ASP A 584 12.43 -15.64 8.75
N VAL A 585 12.63 -14.33 8.53
CA VAL A 585 11.62 -13.29 8.74
C VAL A 585 11.37 -12.55 7.43
N ALA A 586 10.14 -12.62 6.92
CA ALA A 586 9.72 -11.90 5.75
C ALA A 586 8.99 -10.60 6.12
N ILE A 587 9.58 -9.47 5.74
CA ILE A 587 8.98 -8.14 5.93
C ILE A 587 8.28 -7.76 4.64
N TYR A 588 6.95 -7.83 4.66
CA TYR A 588 6.10 -7.51 3.54
C TYR A 588 5.69 -6.03 3.58
N ALA A 589 5.77 -5.31 2.47
CA ALA A 589 5.23 -3.96 2.34
C ALA A 589 4.31 -3.88 1.12
N HIS A 590 3.03 -3.56 1.35
CA HIS A 590 2.05 -3.39 0.27
C HIS A 590 2.29 -2.07 -0.50
N GLY A 591 1.56 -1.87 -1.59
CA GLY A 591 1.57 -0.59 -2.31
C GLY A 591 0.85 0.49 -1.51
N GLY A 592 1.48 1.66 -1.28
CA GLY A 592 0.90 2.73 -0.44
C GLY A 592 -0.45 3.28 -0.92
N LEU A 593 -0.79 3.03 -2.18
CA LEU A 593 -2.00 3.49 -2.83
C LEU A 593 -3.25 2.63 -2.54
N THR A 594 -3.18 1.69 -1.59
CA THR A 594 -4.30 0.83 -1.15
C THR A 594 -4.95 1.36 0.13
N ASP A 595 -6.26 1.16 0.28
CA ASP A 595 -6.94 1.39 1.55
C ASP A 595 -6.65 0.26 2.56
N GLU A 596 -7.03 0.49 3.82
CA GLU A 596 -6.79 -0.44 4.93
C GLU A 596 -7.42 -1.82 4.68
N GLU A 597 -8.60 -1.86 4.06
CA GLU A 597 -9.30 -3.11 3.74
C GLU A 597 -8.58 -3.92 2.66
N ALA A 598 -8.10 -3.27 1.59
CA ALA A 598 -7.30 -3.94 0.57
C ALA A 598 -5.95 -4.43 1.13
N ALA A 599 -5.29 -3.64 1.99
CA ALA A 599 -4.05 -4.05 2.66
C ALA A 599 -4.28 -5.25 3.59
N ALA A 600 -5.41 -5.28 4.32
CA ALA A 600 -5.81 -6.44 5.11
C ALA A 600 -6.09 -7.68 4.25
N GLY A 601 -6.62 -7.49 3.02
CA GLY A 601 -6.75 -8.54 2.01
C GLY A 601 -5.41 -9.17 1.64
N SER A 602 -4.40 -8.36 1.31
CA SER A 602 -3.04 -8.85 1.03
C SER A 602 -2.43 -9.56 2.24
N ALA A 603 -2.65 -9.05 3.47
CA ALA A 603 -2.16 -9.70 4.69
C ALA A 603 -2.80 -11.10 4.90
N ARG A 604 -4.12 -11.25 4.65
CA ARG A 604 -4.83 -12.54 4.70
C ARG A 604 -4.25 -13.56 3.73
N HIS A 605 -3.66 -13.12 2.63
CA HIS A 605 -3.09 -14.01 1.63
C HIS A 605 -1.62 -14.36 1.92
N TRP A 606 -0.82 -13.37 2.32
CA TRP A 606 0.62 -13.56 2.52
C TRP A 606 1.02 -14.13 3.88
N VAL A 607 0.38 -13.68 4.97
CA VAL A 607 0.74 -14.10 6.34
C VAL A 607 0.66 -15.62 6.53
N PRO A 608 -0.48 -16.30 6.26
CA PRO A 608 -0.55 -17.75 6.43
C PRO A 608 0.43 -18.47 5.50
N LYS A 609 0.57 -18.02 4.25
CA LYS A 609 1.42 -18.66 3.25
C LYS A 609 2.91 -18.65 3.61
N LEU A 610 3.39 -17.55 4.21
CA LEU A 610 4.76 -17.47 4.72
C LEU A 610 4.93 -18.34 5.97
N TYR A 611 3.96 -18.29 6.88
CA TYR A 611 4.00 -19.04 8.13
C TYR A 611 4.02 -20.56 7.91
N GLU A 612 3.27 -21.06 6.93
CA GLU A 612 3.27 -22.47 6.49
C GLU A 612 4.67 -22.97 6.09
N GLU A 613 5.50 -22.08 5.55
CA GLU A 613 6.85 -22.38 5.07
C GLU A 613 7.91 -22.09 6.13
N ARG A 614 7.49 -21.91 7.40
CA ARG A 614 8.34 -21.55 8.55
C ARG A 614 9.09 -20.23 8.37
N ILE A 615 8.46 -19.30 7.63
CA ILE A 615 8.96 -17.93 7.45
C ILE A 615 8.05 -17.02 8.27
N PHE A 616 8.62 -16.34 9.27
CA PHE A 616 7.86 -15.47 10.15
C PHE A 616 7.43 -14.19 9.41
N PRO A 617 6.13 -13.90 9.27
CA PRO A 617 5.65 -12.74 8.52
C PRO A 617 5.62 -11.49 9.41
N VAL A 618 6.12 -10.38 8.88
CA VAL A 618 5.93 -9.03 9.42
C VAL A 618 5.33 -8.17 8.31
N PHE A 619 4.08 -7.77 8.45
CA PHE A 619 3.35 -7.03 7.42
C PHE A 619 3.34 -5.54 7.76
N LEU A 620 3.95 -4.73 6.92
CA LEU A 620 3.96 -3.27 7.05
C LEU A 620 2.70 -2.71 6.39
N MET A 621 1.80 -2.18 7.20
CA MET A 621 0.63 -1.44 6.74
C MET A 621 0.92 0.05 6.85
N TRP A 622 0.69 0.79 5.76
CA TRP A 622 0.98 2.21 5.71
C TRP A 622 -0.02 2.95 4.83
N GLU A 623 -0.65 3.95 5.42
CA GLU A 623 -1.75 4.67 4.77
C GLU A 623 -1.23 5.70 3.78
N THR A 624 -1.80 5.71 2.58
CA THR A 624 -1.59 6.79 1.62
C THR A 624 -2.85 7.19 0.85
N GLY A 625 -4.02 6.56 1.12
CA GLY A 625 -5.38 7.05 0.85
C GLY A 625 -5.77 7.56 -0.56
N ALA A 626 -4.87 7.50 -1.55
CA ALA A 626 -4.94 8.43 -2.68
C ALA A 626 -5.60 7.88 -3.95
N VAL A 627 -5.74 6.57 -4.15
CA VAL A 627 -6.24 6.04 -5.45
C VAL A 627 -7.73 6.25 -5.65
N LYS A 628 -8.59 5.89 -4.68
CA LYS A 628 -10.04 6.10 -4.84
C LYS A 628 -10.35 7.58 -5.05
N THR A 629 -9.69 8.46 -4.31
CA THR A 629 -9.81 9.92 -4.46
C THR A 629 -9.35 10.40 -5.83
N LEU A 630 -8.24 9.86 -6.36
CA LEU A 630 -7.71 10.27 -7.66
C LEU A 630 -8.52 9.71 -8.84
N SER A 631 -8.97 8.46 -8.78
CA SER A 631 -9.84 7.84 -9.77
C SER A 631 -11.18 8.58 -9.86
N ASN A 632 -11.81 8.85 -8.70
CA ASN A 632 -13.07 9.61 -8.66
C ASN A 632 -12.87 11.03 -9.17
N LEU A 633 -11.79 11.71 -8.80
CA LEU A 633 -11.53 13.10 -9.20
C LEU A 633 -11.13 13.25 -10.68
N ILE A 634 -10.48 12.22 -11.26
CA ILE A 634 -10.24 12.11 -12.70
C ILE A 634 -11.55 11.82 -13.45
N GLU A 635 -12.39 10.92 -12.93
CA GLU A 635 -13.69 10.58 -13.52
C GLU A 635 -14.66 11.78 -13.51
N ASP A 636 -14.78 12.50 -12.39
CA ASP A 636 -15.66 13.66 -12.22
C ASP A 636 -15.29 14.82 -13.16
N ARG A 637 -13.99 15.01 -13.43
CA ARG A 637 -13.50 16.11 -14.29
C ARG A 637 -13.51 15.75 -15.79
N LEU A 638 -13.58 14.46 -16.12
CA LEU A 638 -13.63 13.94 -17.49
C LEU A 638 -15.04 13.50 -17.93
N ALA A 639 -16.02 13.56 -17.03
CA ALA A 639 -17.41 13.18 -17.29
C ALA A 639 -18.12 13.95 -18.42
N PRO A 640 -17.80 15.21 -18.78
CA PRO A 640 -18.48 15.89 -19.87
C PRO A 640 -17.68 15.82 -21.18
N GLU A 641 -17.53 14.64 -21.80
CA GLU A 641 -17.14 14.52 -23.23
C GLU A 641 -17.28 13.08 -23.80
N ARG A 642 -18.22 12.25 -23.29
CA ARG A 642 -18.39 10.85 -23.73
C ARG A 642 -19.17 10.65 -25.04
N GLU A 643 -19.69 11.70 -25.67
CA GLU A 643 -20.43 11.57 -26.93
C GLU A 643 -19.72 12.30 -28.07
N ARG A 644 -18.82 11.62 -28.78
CA ARG A 644 -18.65 11.76 -30.23
C ARG A 644 -17.68 10.73 -30.81
N ALA A 645 -18.13 10.18 -31.94
CA ALA A 645 -17.39 9.42 -32.94
C ALA A 645 -17.20 7.91 -32.71
N ALA A 646 -18.25 7.16 -33.03
CA ALA A 646 -18.10 5.87 -33.71
C ALA A 646 -17.79 6.13 -35.20
N GLY A 647 -16.76 5.49 -35.74
CA GLY A 647 -16.48 5.55 -37.19
C GLY A 647 -15.05 5.19 -37.58
N THR A 648 -14.79 3.89 -37.75
CA THR A 648 -13.67 3.30 -38.51
C THR A 648 -12.25 3.39 -37.90
N LEU A 649 -11.48 2.30 -38.09
CA LEU A 649 -10.03 2.10 -37.91
C LEU A 649 -9.45 1.62 -36.56
N ARG A 650 -8.97 0.37 -36.58
CA ARG A 650 -8.02 -0.24 -35.62
C ARG A 650 -6.68 0.52 -35.51
N LYS A 651 -6.17 1.13 -36.59
CA LYS A 651 -4.91 1.93 -36.60
C LYS A 651 -5.09 3.36 -36.07
N LEU A 652 -6.28 3.94 -36.18
CA LEU A 652 -6.60 5.24 -35.56
C LEU A 652 -6.81 5.07 -34.05
N ARG A 653 -7.40 3.95 -33.62
CA ARG A 653 -7.64 3.65 -32.20
C ARG A 653 -6.37 3.70 -31.34
N GLU A 654 -5.24 3.16 -31.79
CA GLU A 654 -3.98 3.23 -31.02
C GLU A 654 -3.41 4.66 -30.93
N ARG A 655 -3.46 5.43 -32.03
CA ARG A 655 -3.06 6.86 -32.01
C ARG A 655 -3.98 7.72 -31.15
N TRP A 656 -5.28 7.44 -31.19
CA TRP A 656 -6.28 8.09 -30.34
C TRP A 656 -6.11 7.70 -28.86
N LYS A 657 -5.81 6.43 -28.56
CA LYS A 657 -5.54 5.94 -27.20
C LYS A 657 -4.34 6.65 -26.60
N GLU A 658 -3.24 6.77 -27.35
CA GLU A 658 -2.04 7.48 -26.89
C GLU A 658 -2.27 8.99 -26.73
N TRP A 659 -2.98 9.62 -27.66
CA TRP A 659 -3.34 11.04 -27.56
C TRP A 659 -4.29 11.32 -26.37
N TRP A 660 -5.26 10.44 -26.13
CA TRP A 660 -6.16 10.49 -24.98
C TRP A 660 -5.40 10.32 -23.66
N ASN A 661 -4.51 9.32 -23.59
CA ASN A 661 -3.65 9.10 -22.44
C ASN A 661 -2.76 10.31 -22.13
N GLN A 662 -2.21 10.98 -23.16
CA GLN A 662 -1.45 12.22 -22.97
C GLN A 662 -2.30 13.37 -22.39
N ARG A 663 -3.59 13.45 -22.73
CA ARG A 663 -4.51 14.41 -22.11
C ARG A 663 -4.82 14.06 -20.66
N VAL A 664 -5.11 12.79 -20.37
CA VAL A 664 -5.30 12.31 -18.99
C VAL A 664 -4.06 12.57 -18.14
N GLU A 665 -2.85 12.28 -18.66
CA GLU A 665 -1.57 12.57 -17.99
C GLU A 665 -1.41 14.06 -17.66
N SER A 666 -1.79 14.95 -18.58
CA SER A 666 -1.71 16.41 -18.35
C SER A 666 -2.66 16.90 -17.27
N VAL A 667 -3.84 16.28 -17.13
CA VAL A 667 -4.84 16.62 -16.10
C VAL A 667 -4.49 15.98 -14.76
N ALA A 668 -3.98 14.75 -14.76
CA ALA A 668 -3.64 14.01 -13.56
C ALA A 668 -2.36 14.52 -12.89
N ARG A 669 -1.42 15.10 -13.65
CA ARG A 669 -0.13 15.61 -13.14
C ARG A 669 -0.22 16.62 -11.97
N PRO A 670 -1.01 17.72 -12.04
CA PRO A 670 -1.10 18.67 -10.92
C PRO A 670 -1.75 18.07 -9.66
N LEU A 671 -2.52 16.99 -9.81
CA LEU A 671 -3.26 16.33 -8.72
C LEU A 671 -2.46 15.20 -8.08
N GLY A 672 -1.83 14.35 -8.90
CA GLY A 672 -1.12 13.16 -8.45
C GLY A 672 0.31 13.41 -8.00
N ARG A 673 1.01 14.43 -8.52
CA ARG A 673 2.41 14.70 -8.14
C ARG A 673 2.60 15.04 -6.66
N PRO A 674 1.79 15.90 -6.01
CA PRO A 674 1.92 16.17 -4.57
C PRO A 674 1.69 14.91 -3.73
N LEU A 675 0.61 14.17 -4.01
CA LEU A 675 0.26 12.92 -3.31
C LEU A 675 1.35 11.86 -3.46
N TRP A 676 1.89 11.69 -4.68
CA TRP A 676 3.00 10.79 -4.94
C TRP A 676 4.29 11.23 -4.24
N GLY A 677 4.55 12.53 -4.18
CA GLY A 677 5.68 13.11 -3.44
C GLY A 677 5.61 12.81 -1.95
N GLU A 678 4.44 12.99 -1.33
CA GLU A 678 4.19 12.65 0.08
C GLU A 678 4.36 11.15 0.33
N MET A 679 3.78 10.30 -0.53
CA MET A 679 3.92 8.85 -0.44
C MET A 679 5.40 8.40 -0.48
N LYS A 680 6.22 8.98 -1.36
CA LYS A 680 7.67 8.69 -1.41
C LYS A 680 8.40 9.16 -0.15
N GLN A 681 8.05 10.33 0.38
CA GLN A 681 8.61 10.83 1.63
C GLN A 681 8.24 9.91 2.80
N ASN A 682 7.00 9.44 2.88
CA ASN A 682 6.55 8.47 3.87
C ASN A 682 7.33 7.15 3.77
N ALA A 683 7.45 6.58 2.57
CA ALA A 683 8.22 5.36 2.34
C ALA A 683 9.69 5.51 2.76
N LEU A 684 10.33 6.64 2.44
CA LEU A 684 11.68 6.98 2.90
C LEU A 684 11.74 7.06 4.44
N ARG A 685 10.80 7.76 5.07
CA ARG A 685 10.77 7.94 6.53
C ARG A 685 10.54 6.61 7.24
N ILE A 686 9.66 5.75 6.73
CA ILE A 686 9.46 4.40 7.27
C ILE A 686 10.75 3.58 7.19
N GLY A 687 11.48 3.63 6.06
CA GLY A 687 12.74 2.88 5.91
C GLY A 687 13.89 3.42 6.78
N THR A 688 13.97 4.73 6.97
CA THR A 688 15.18 5.39 7.51
C THR A 688 15.05 5.98 8.92
N SER A 689 13.85 6.37 9.35
CA SER A 689 13.65 7.01 10.66
C SER A 689 13.78 5.99 11.79
N PRO A 690 14.58 6.26 12.84
CA PRO A 690 14.63 5.40 14.04
C PRO A 690 13.28 5.28 14.75
N GLU A 691 12.42 6.29 14.61
CA GLU A 691 11.07 6.32 15.19
C GLU A 691 10.06 5.51 14.37
N SER A 692 10.43 4.97 13.20
CA SER A 692 9.48 4.20 12.41
C SER A 692 9.17 2.85 13.06
N GLY A 693 7.95 2.33 12.90
CA GLY A 693 7.53 1.08 13.55
C GLY A 693 8.46 -0.10 13.29
N ILE A 694 8.88 -0.29 12.03
CA ILE A 694 9.82 -1.37 11.68
C ILE A 694 11.23 -1.16 12.25
N ARG A 695 11.69 0.09 12.37
CA ARG A 695 12.99 0.38 12.97
C ARG A 695 12.97 0.23 14.48
N GLN A 696 11.86 0.58 15.13
CA GLN A 696 11.62 0.27 16.53
C GLN A 696 11.61 -1.25 16.78
N LEU A 697 10.94 -2.04 15.94
CA LEU A 697 10.95 -3.51 16.04
C LEU A 697 12.38 -4.08 15.98
N LEU A 698 13.16 -3.65 14.98
CA LEU A 698 14.54 -4.11 14.81
C LEU A 698 15.45 -3.68 15.97
N ALA A 699 15.23 -2.50 16.54
CA ALA A 699 15.93 -2.03 17.72
C ALA A 699 15.55 -2.86 18.96
N LEU A 700 14.27 -3.18 19.15
CA LEU A 700 13.78 -4.06 20.22
C LEU A 700 14.38 -5.46 20.10
N TYR A 701 14.45 -6.02 18.88
CA TYR A 701 15.12 -7.30 18.65
C TYR A 701 16.59 -7.25 19.09
N ARG A 702 17.35 -6.23 18.66
CA ARG A 702 18.76 -6.10 19.08
C ARG A 702 18.93 -5.98 20.59
N ALA A 703 18.03 -5.24 21.26
CA ALA A 703 18.09 -5.02 22.69
C ALA A 703 17.72 -6.29 23.49
N ASN A 704 16.70 -7.02 23.03
CA ASN A 704 16.01 -8.00 23.87
C ASN A 704 16.04 -9.45 23.34
N ALA A 705 16.58 -9.73 22.16
CA ALA A 705 16.57 -11.09 21.56
C ALA A 705 17.08 -12.17 22.52
N ARG A 706 18.18 -11.91 23.23
CA ARG A 706 18.72 -12.86 24.22
C ARG A 706 17.79 -13.08 25.41
N ALA A 707 17.18 -12.01 25.91
CA ALA A 707 16.23 -12.10 27.02
C ALA A 707 14.97 -12.89 26.62
N TYR A 708 14.58 -12.82 25.35
CA TYR A 708 13.43 -13.54 24.78
C TYR A 708 13.78 -14.94 24.26
N GLY A 709 15.05 -15.35 24.32
CA GLY A 709 15.50 -16.64 23.76
C GLY A 709 15.34 -16.74 22.25
N LEU A 710 15.40 -15.62 21.53
CA LEU A 710 15.19 -15.57 20.08
C LEU A 710 16.46 -15.95 19.30
N PRO A 711 16.34 -16.72 18.21
CA PRO A 711 17.43 -17.06 17.31
C PRO A 711 17.88 -15.86 16.47
N ALA A 712 18.98 -16.02 15.73
CA ALA A 712 19.40 -15.04 14.73
C ALA A 712 18.36 -14.87 13.62
N LEU A 713 18.14 -13.64 13.15
CA LEU A 713 17.21 -13.38 12.04
C LEU A 713 17.90 -13.44 10.68
N ARG A 714 17.31 -14.19 9.75
CA ARG A 714 17.55 -14.08 8.31
C ARG A 714 16.42 -13.24 7.72
N LEU A 715 16.74 -12.07 7.19
CA LEU A 715 15.74 -11.09 6.74
C LEU A 715 15.48 -11.20 5.24
N HIS A 716 14.19 -11.13 4.89
CA HIS A 716 13.69 -11.19 3.52
C HIS A 716 12.70 -10.05 3.28
N LEU A 717 12.91 -9.25 2.25
CA LEU A 717 12.00 -8.15 1.92
C LEU A 717 11.07 -8.58 0.79
N VAL A 718 9.77 -8.32 0.95
CA VAL A 718 8.78 -8.50 -0.11
C VAL A 718 8.03 -7.18 -0.29
N GLY A 719 8.13 -6.56 -1.46
CA GLY A 719 7.55 -5.23 -1.71
C GLY A 719 6.71 -5.20 -2.95
N HIS A 720 5.42 -4.87 -2.81
CA HIS A 720 4.54 -4.66 -3.96
C HIS A 720 4.41 -3.17 -4.29
N SER A 721 4.51 -2.80 -5.57
CA SER A 721 4.28 -1.44 -6.06
C SER A 721 5.14 -0.40 -5.31
N ALA A 722 4.51 0.51 -4.56
CA ALA A 722 5.23 1.53 -3.79
C ALA A 722 5.94 0.97 -2.54
N GLY A 723 5.59 -0.24 -2.06
CA GLY A 723 6.34 -0.94 -1.03
C GLY A 723 7.79 -1.23 -1.45
N ALA A 724 8.08 -1.24 -2.77
CA ALA A 724 9.44 -1.31 -3.28
C ALA A 724 10.27 -0.05 -2.99
N ILE A 725 9.64 1.13 -2.90
CA ILE A 725 10.33 2.38 -2.52
C ILE A 725 10.73 2.29 -1.04
N LEU A 726 9.80 1.87 -0.19
CA LEU A 726 10.04 1.64 1.23
C LEU A 726 11.20 0.64 1.42
N HIS A 727 11.13 -0.52 0.78
CA HIS A 727 12.18 -1.54 0.90
C HIS A 727 13.50 -1.15 0.28
N SER A 728 13.51 -0.26 -0.72
CA SER A 728 14.75 0.28 -1.28
C SER A 728 15.55 1.03 -0.21
N HIS A 729 14.84 1.82 0.61
CA HIS A 729 15.45 2.53 1.73
C HIS A 729 15.71 1.62 2.94
N LEU A 730 14.71 0.83 3.35
CA LEU A 730 14.81 -0.04 4.52
C LEU A 730 15.93 -1.08 4.35
N GLY A 731 16.02 -1.74 3.20
CA GLY A 731 17.06 -2.73 2.93
C GLY A 731 18.46 -2.13 2.89
N ALA A 732 18.60 -0.91 2.35
CA ALA A 732 19.87 -0.20 2.40
C ALA A 732 20.29 0.12 3.85
N THR A 733 19.34 0.53 4.70
CA THR A 733 19.62 0.79 6.11
C THR A 733 19.92 -0.50 6.87
N MET A 734 19.15 -1.58 6.69
CA MET A 734 19.40 -2.88 7.32
C MET A 734 20.80 -3.41 7.01
N ALA A 735 21.20 -3.36 5.73
CA ALA A 735 22.53 -3.77 5.30
C ALA A 735 23.63 -2.89 5.89
N ALA A 736 23.40 -1.57 6.01
CA ALA A 736 24.36 -0.65 6.63
C ALA A 736 24.52 -0.91 8.13
N GLU A 737 23.47 -1.34 8.81
CA GLU A 737 23.50 -1.69 10.23
C GLU A 737 23.93 -3.15 10.48
N GLY A 738 24.23 -3.94 9.44
CA GLY A 738 24.76 -5.30 9.57
C GLY A 738 23.72 -6.37 9.88
N PHE A 739 22.44 -6.15 9.55
CA PHE A 739 21.46 -7.24 9.56
C PHE A 739 21.70 -8.23 8.41
N ASP A 740 21.40 -9.51 8.62
CA ASP A 740 21.55 -10.58 7.62
C ASP A 740 20.41 -10.51 6.58
N LEU A 741 20.55 -9.60 5.62
CA LEU A 741 19.59 -9.40 4.53
C LEU A 741 19.84 -10.40 3.38
N ARG A 742 19.08 -11.49 3.34
CA ARG A 742 19.27 -12.62 2.43
C ARG A 742 18.62 -12.42 1.07
N THR A 743 17.37 -11.95 1.06
CA THR A 743 16.61 -11.75 -0.18
C THR A 743 15.82 -10.44 -0.22
N ALA A 744 15.59 -9.93 -1.42
CA ALA A 744 14.66 -8.84 -1.68
C ALA A 744 13.85 -9.14 -2.96
N SER A 745 12.55 -9.33 -2.80
CA SER A 745 11.58 -9.63 -3.85
C SER A 745 10.65 -8.45 -4.07
N LEU A 746 10.77 -7.78 -5.22
CA LEU A 746 9.99 -6.60 -5.56
C LEU A 746 9.00 -6.93 -6.68
N ILE A 747 7.72 -6.74 -6.41
CA ILE A 747 6.60 -7.05 -7.31
C ILE A 747 6.06 -5.74 -7.88
N ALA A 748 6.04 -5.62 -9.20
CA ALA A 748 5.66 -4.40 -9.92
C ALA A 748 6.28 -3.11 -9.34
N PRO A 749 7.61 -3.04 -9.09
CA PRO A 749 8.21 -1.99 -8.28
C PRO A 749 8.02 -0.59 -8.86
N ALA A 750 7.39 0.30 -8.10
CA ALA A 750 7.22 1.70 -8.49
C ALA A 750 8.43 2.59 -8.14
N VAL A 751 9.52 2.01 -7.62
CA VAL A 751 10.75 2.75 -7.30
C VAL A 751 11.46 3.19 -8.57
N ARG A 752 12.04 4.39 -8.53
CA ARG A 752 12.88 4.88 -9.61
C ARG A 752 14.16 4.05 -9.73
N THR A 753 14.59 3.81 -10.96
CA THR A 753 15.76 2.96 -11.23
C THR A 753 17.04 3.54 -10.61
N ASP A 754 17.20 4.87 -10.64
CA ASP A 754 18.38 5.53 -10.07
C ASP A 754 18.34 5.58 -8.54
N GLU A 755 17.16 5.74 -7.96
CA GLU A 755 16.97 5.64 -6.51
C GLU A 755 17.28 4.24 -6.00
N PHE A 756 16.79 3.20 -6.68
CA PHE A 756 17.11 1.81 -6.37
C PHE A 756 18.61 1.53 -6.48
N ASP A 757 19.26 1.99 -7.56
CA ASP A 757 20.71 1.83 -7.77
C ASP A 757 21.53 2.43 -6.62
N LEU A 758 21.17 3.64 -6.17
CA LEU A 758 21.85 4.34 -5.08
C LEU A 758 21.60 3.72 -3.69
N THR A 759 20.49 2.99 -3.53
CA THR A 759 20.03 2.44 -2.25
C THR A 759 20.20 0.91 -2.21
N LEU A 760 19.11 0.15 -2.34
CA LEU A 760 19.09 -1.30 -2.20
C LEU A 760 19.94 -2.01 -3.27
N GLY A 761 20.00 -1.53 -4.51
CA GLY A 761 20.84 -2.12 -5.55
C GLY A 761 22.31 -2.18 -5.15
N LYS A 762 22.86 -1.05 -4.68
CA LYS A 762 24.24 -0.99 -4.16
C LYS A 762 24.42 -1.77 -2.87
N ALA A 763 23.47 -1.69 -1.94
CA ALA A 763 23.52 -2.40 -0.67
C ALA A 763 23.50 -3.93 -0.86
N ALA A 764 22.63 -4.43 -1.74
CA ALA A 764 22.50 -5.85 -2.08
C ALA A 764 23.77 -6.44 -2.67
N LEU A 765 24.45 -5.69 -3.56
CA LEU A 765 25.74 -6.11 -4.11
C LEU A 765 26.79 -6.32 -3.02
N LYS A 766 26.86 -5.39 -2.05
CA LYS A 766 27.81 -5.45 -0.93
C LYS A 766 27.45 -6.57 0.06
N ALA A 767 26.17 -6.70 0.40
CA ALA A 767 25.68 -7.63 1.41
C ALA A 767 25.55 -9.08 0.92
N GLY A 768 25.52 -9.31 -0.40
CA GLY A 768 25.26 -10.65 -0.92
C GLY A 768 23.79 -10.96 -1.18
N THR A 769 22.89 -9.98 -0.97
CA THR A 769 21.44 -10.16 -1.05
C THR A 769 21.00 -10.57 -2.45
N ARG A 770 20.20 -11.63 -2.53
CA ARG A 770 19.61 -12.11 -3.79
C ARG A 770 18.37 -11.31 -4.12
N MET A 771 18.24 -10.85 -5.36
CA MET A 771 17.13 -9.98 -5.77
C MET A 771 16.22 -10.66 -6.79
N LEU A 772 14.93 -10.45 -6.64
CA LEU A 772 13.89 -10.82 -7.59
C LEU A 772 13.07 -9.57 -7.91
N VAL A 773 12.89 -9.27 -9.19
CA VAL A 773 11.94 -8.25 -9.66
C VAL A 773 10.93 -8.91 -10.57
N ALA A 774 9.65 -8.86 -10.19
CA ALA A 774 8.55 -9.27 -11.05
C ALA A 774 7.90 -8.04 -11.68
N HIS A 775 7.63 -8.10 -12.97
CA HIS A 775 7.05 -7.00 -13.74
C HIS A 775 6.09 -7.54 -14.81
N LEU A 776 5.18 -6.70 -15.29
CA LEU A 776 4.44 -7.03 -16.50
C LEU A 776 5.34 -6.80 -17.73
N SER A 777 5.06 -7.51 -18.82
CA SER A 777 5.60 -7.18 -20.13
C SER A 777 5.09 -5.81 -20.58
N ASP A 778 5.86 -5.09 -21.39
CA ASP A 778 5.46 -3.76 -21.85
C ASP A 778 4.13 -3.79 -22.61
N ALA A 779 3.85 -4.88 -23.31
CA ALA A 779 2.56 -5.10 -23.97
C ALA A 779 1.40 -5.24 -22.96
N ALA A 780 1.60 -5.99 -21.87
CA ALA A 780 0.59 -6.14 -20.81
C ALA A 780 0.39 -4.82 -20.04
N GLU A 781 1.46 -4.09 -19.70
CA GLU A 781 1.38 -2.77 -19.06
C GLU A 781 0.54 -1.78 -19.89
N ARG A 782 0.71 -1.78 -21.22
CA ARG A 782 -0.06 -0.89 -22.11
C ARG A 782 -1.50 -1.34 -22.33
N ALA A 783 -1.81 -2.59 -22.00
CA ALA A 783 -3.15 -3.17 -22.09
C ALA A 783 -3.90 -3.18 -20.74
N ASP A 784 -3.21 -2.89 -19.63
CA ASP A 784 -3.74 -2.94 -18.28
C ASP A 784 -4.88 -1.92 -18.07
N PRO A 785 -6.09 -2.37 -17.70
CA PRO A 785 -7.23 -1.49 -17.45
C PRO A 785 -7.29 -0.92 -16.02
N THR A 786 -6.32 -1.19 -15.16
CA THR A 786 -6.36 -0.85 -13.71
C THR A 786 -6.62 0.64 -13.44
N CYS A 787 -6.21 1.54 -14.35
CA CYS A 787 -6.34 2.99 -14.16
C CYS A 787 -7.41 3.66 -15.04
N ARG A 788 -8.51 2.98 -15.40
CA ARG A 788 -9.58 3.61 -16.20
C ARG A 788 -9.99 4.98 -15.63
N PRO A 789 -10.11 6.03 -16.46
CA PRO A 789 -10.09 6.03 -17.94
C PRO A 789 -8.71 6.04 -18.62
N TYR A 790 -7.61 6.02 -17.87
CA TYR A 790 -6.25 5.84 -18.41
C TYR A 790 -6.09 4.43 -18.98
N GLY A 791 -5.64 4.34 -20.24
CA GLY A 791 -5.62 3.09 -20.99
C GLY A 791 -4.36 2.23 -20.80
N HIS A 792 -3.55 2.51 -19.78
CA HIS A 792 -2.33 1.79 -19.41
C HIS A 792 -2.30 1.57 -17.89
N SER A 793 -1.28 0.85 -17.42
CA SER A 793 -1.10 0.56 -16.01
C SER A 793 -0.81 1.77 -15.13
N LEU A 794 -0.90 1.52 -13.82
CA LEU A 794 -0.55 2.49 -12.79
C LEU A 794 0.91 2.94 -12.87
N LEU A 795 1.85 2.03 -13.17
CA LEU A 795 3.27 2.39 -13.30
C LEU A 795 3.53 3.32 -14.48
N TYR A 796 2.79 3.16 -15.58
CA TYR A 796 2.85 4.10 -16.70
C TYR A 796 2.38 5.51 -16.29
N LEU A 797 1.28 5.58 -15.56
CA LEU A 797 0.74 6.84 -15.05
C LEU A 797 1.75 7.52 -14.10
N VAL A 798 2.32 6.76 -13.18
CA VAL A 798 3.36 7.25 -12.25
C VAL A 798 4.57 7.78 -13.01
N SER A 799 5.12 6.97 -13.92
CA SER A 799 6.30 7.30 -14.72
C SER A 799 6.12 8.56 -15.57
N ARG A 800 4.94 8.74 -16.17
CA ARG A 800 4.69 9.83 -17.13
C ARG A 800 4.11 11.09 -16.49
N ALA A 801 3.32 10.97 -15.42
CA ALA A 801 2.58 12.07 -14.84
C ALA A 801 2.99 12.43 -13.40
N PHE A 802 3.23 11.46 -12.51
CA PHE A 802 3.41 11.76 -11.08
C PHE A 802 4.86 12.04 -10.68
N GLU A 803 5.82 11.54 -11.45
CA GLU A 803 7.24 11.84 -11.23
C GLU A 803 7.65 13.25 -11.70
N ASP A 804 8.78 13.73 -11.19
CA ASP A 804 9.29 15.09 -11.46
C ASP A 804 9.57 15.32 -12.95
N ARG A 805 10.08 14.28 -13.62
CA ARG A 805 10.39 14.30 -15.05
C ARG A 805 9.34 13.51 -15.81
N ARG A 806 9.03 13.99 -17.01
CA ARG A 806 8.16 13.25 -17.94
C ARG A 806 8.90 12.01 -18.43
N GLU A 807 8.29 10.84 -18.25
CA GLU A 807 8.89 9.50 -18.48
C GLU A 807 10.10 9.24 -17.57
N THR A 808 9.84 9.11 -16.27
CA THR A 808 10.85 8.76 -15.28
C THR A 808 11.07 7.24 -15.23
N PRO A 809 12.31 6.74 -15.36
CA PRO A 809 12.58 5.30 -15.33
C PRO A 809 12.21 4.64 -13.99
N LEU A 810 11.18 3.79 -14.01
CA LEU A 810 10.75 2.96 -12.88
C LEU A 810 11.22 1.52 -13.05
N LEU A 811 11.71 0.92 -11.96
CA LEU A 811 12.25 -0.44 -11.95
C LEU A 811 11.22 -1.51 -12.38
N GLY A 812 9.93 -1.28 -12.15
CA GLY A 812 8.86 -2.23 -12.46
C GLY A 812 8.37 -2.19 -13.89
N LEU A 813 8.84 -1.27 -14.73
CA LEU A 813 8.49 -1.22 -16.15
C LEU A 813 9.55 -1.94 -16.97
N GLU A 814 9.15 -2.94 -17.77
CA GLU A 814 10.07 -3.73 -18.60
C GLU A 814 11.02 -2.86 -19.45
N ARG A 815 10.46 -1.82 -20.09
CA ARG A 815 11.20 -0.85 -20.91
C ARG A 815 12.32 -0.11 -20.17
N HIS A 816 12.28 -0.07 -18.84
CA HIS A 816 13.30 0.55 -17.99
C HIS A 816 14.17 -0.50 -17.30
N LEU A 817 13.57 -1.60 -16.84
CA LEU A 817 14.25 -2.69 -16.15
C LEU A 817 15.27 -3.40 -17.03
N VAL A 818 14.88 -3.75 -18.27
CA VAL A 818 15.73 -4.55 -19.16
C VAL A 818 17.02 -3.79 -19.49
N PRO A 819 17.00 -2.50 -19.90
CA PRO A 819 18.20 -1.69 -20.02
C PRO A 819 18.99 -1.53 -18.71
N ALA A 820 18.31 -1.35 -17.57
CA ALA A 820 18.96 -1.20 -16.27
C ALA A 820 19.74 -2.46 -15.88
N ARG A 821 19.13 -3.65 -16.02
CA ARG A 821 19.80 -4.94 -15.79
C ARG A 821 20.97 -5.15 -16.75
N ALA A 822 20.81 -4.74 -18.01
CA ALA A 822 21.85 -4.85 -19.01
C ALA A 822 23.06 -3.95 -18.75
N THR A 823 22.94 -2.89 -17.94
CA THR A 823 23.96 -1.84 -17.81
C THR A 823 24.49 -1.63 -16.39
N LEU A 824 23.70 -1.91 -15.35
CA LEU A 824 24.07 -1.67 -13.96
C LEU A 824 24.68 -2.93 -13.30
N PRO A 825 25.60 -2.78 -12.32
CA PRO A 825 26.32 -3.92 -11.74
C PRO A 825 25.41 -4.92 -11.03
N TRP A 826 24.32 -4.46 -10.41
CA TRP A 826 23.38 -5.32 -9.70
C TRP A 826 22.54 -6.21 -10.63
N GLY A 827 22.50 -5.92 -11.94
CA GLY A 827 21.75 -6.69 -12.91
C GLY A 827 22.12 -8.17 -12.93
N ALA A 828 23.41 -8.50 -12.72
CA ALA A 828 23.90 -9.87 -12.66
C ALA A 828 23.43 -10.65 -11.41
N ARG A 829 22.98 -9.97 -10.35
CA ARG A 829 22.48 -10.59 -9.10
C ARG A 829 20.96 -10.51 -8.96
N MET A 830 20.28 -10.01 -9.99
CA MET A 830 18.84 -9.85 -10.02
C MET A 830 18.19 -10.81 -11.00
N MET A 831 17.28 -11.62 -10.49
CA MET A 831 16.31 -12.34 -11.30
C MET A 831 15.18 -11.38 -11.72
N ALA A 832 14.83 -11.37 -13.00
CA ALA A 832 13.63 -10.69 -13.47
C ALA A 832 12.60 -11.71 -13.94
N VAL A 833 11.34 -11.49 -13.58
CA VAL A 833 10.20 -12.33 -13.95
C VAL A 833 9.21 -11.45 -14.70
N ALA A 834 9.10 -11.67 -16.01
CA ALA A 834 8.12 -10.98 -16.85
C ALA A 834 6.77 -11.71 -16.78
N SER A 835 5.65 -10.98 -16.85
CA SER A 835 4.30 -11.54 -16.85
C SER A 835 3.39 -10.85 -17.87
N PRO A 836 2.48 -11.57 -18.55
CA PRO A 836 2.40 -13.03 -18.61
C PRO A 836 3.57 -13.60 -19.43
N ALA A 837 4.13 -14.75 -19.02
CA ALA A 837 5.20 -15.42 -19.76
C ALA A 837 5.00 -16.93 -19.76
N SER A 838 5.14 -17.61 -20.92
CA SER A 838 4.92 -19.07 -21.04
C SER A 838 6.07 -19.93 -20.51
N GLU A 839 7.24 -19.35 -20.21
CA GLU A 839 8.38 -20.06 -19.63
C GLU A 839 9.05 -19.17 -18.57
N ILE A 840 9.06 -19.59 -17.31
CA ILE A 840 9.88 -18.93 -16.29
C ILE A 840 11.34 -19.24 -16.62
N THR A 841 12.11 -18.21 -17.00
CA THR A 841 13.55 -18.32 -17.17
C THR A 841 14.16 -18.77 -15.84
N ARG A 842 14.62 -20.03 -15.78
CA ARG A 842 15.21 -20.66 -14.58
C ARG A 842 16.26 -19.76 -13.92
N LEU A 843 16.42 -19.86 -12.60
CA LEU A 843 17.35 -19.08 -11.77
C LEU A 843 18.82 -19.01 -12.29
N PRO A 844 19.68 -18.13 -11.71
CA PRO A 844 21.13 -18.24 -11.83
C PRO A 844 21.63 -19.67 -11.58
N SER A 845 22.77 -20.05 -12.17
CA SER A 845 23.30 -21.43 -12.19
C SER A 845 23.52 -22.08 -10.82
N GLU A 846 23.49 -21.31 -9.73
CA GLU A 846 23.70 -21.82 -8.37
C GLU A 846 22.41 -22.30 -7.68
N LEU A 847 21.21 -21.97 -8.18
CA LEU A 847 19.93 -22.44 -7.62
C LEU A 847 19.16 -23.28 -8.65
N VAL A 848 19.31 -24.61 -8.59
CA VAL A 848 18.43 -25.54 -9.32
C VAL A 848 17.07 -25.56 -8.60
N LEU A 849 16.02 -24.94 -9.16
CA LEU A 849 14.64 -25.16 -8.71
C LEU A 849 14.23 -26.60 -8.95
N ASP A 850 13.55 -27.17 -7.96
CA ASP A 850 12.95 -28.49 -8.13
C ASP A 850 11.87 -28.38 -9.21
N GLY A 851 11.72 -29.42 -10.05
CA GLY A 851 10.91 -29.37 -11.28
C GLY A 851 9.42 -29.06 -11.10
N SER A 852 8.92 -28.94 -9.86
CA SER A 852 7.56 -28.56 -9.50
C SER A 852 7.25 -27.07 -9.66
N ALA A 853 8.26 -26.19 -9.78
CA ALA A 853 8.09 -24.75 -10.03
C ALA A 853 7.74 -24.40 -11.49
N SER A 854 7.22 -25.37 -12.27
CA SER A 854 7.05 -25.28 -13.73
C SER A 854 5.86 -24.44 -14.20
N ARG A 855 5.11 -23.79 -13.30
CA ARG A 855 3.94 -22.99 -13.68
C ARG A 855 4.36 -21.56 -13.90
N SER A 856 4.15 -21.09 -15.12
CA SER A 856 4.31 -19.71 -15.53
C SER A 856 3.39 -18.73 -14.82
N THR A 857 3.85 -17.49 -14.68
CA THR A 857 3.01 -16.37 -14.23
C THR A 857 1.96 -16.07 -15.30
N THR A 858 0.72 -15.86 -14.86
CA THR A 858 -0.42 -15.55 -15.74
C THR A 858 -1.01 -14.17 -15.48
N ALA A 859 -0.49 -13.47 -14.46
CA ALA A 859 -0.86 -12.10 -14.15
C ALA A 859 -0.74 -11.17 -15.37
N ALA A 860 -1.80 -10.43 -15.64
CA ALA A 860 -1.90 -9.52 -16.78
C ALA A 860 -2.21 -8.07 -16.38
N THR A 861 -2.42 -7.82 -15.08
CA THR A 861 -2.66 -6.49 -14.51
C THR A 861 -1.71 -6.22 -13.36
N HIS A 862 -1.46 -4.94 -13.07
CA HIS A 862 -0.55 -4.49 -12.02
C HIS A 862 -0.84 -5.16 -10.67
N GLY A 863 -2.10 -5.14 -10.23
CA GLY A 863 -2.52 -5.75 -8.96
C GLY A 863 -2.44 -7.28 -8.96
N SER A 864 -2.75 -7.94 -10.08
CA SER A 864 -2.78 -9.41 -10.16
C SER A 864 -1.42 -10.09 -9.98
N LEU A 865 -0.31 -9.35 -10.11
CA LEU A 865 1.03 -9.87 -9.87
C LEU A 865 1.22 -10.30 -8.42
N ASP A 866 0.72 -9.51 -7.45
CA ASP A 866 0.88 -9.82 -6.02
C ASP A 866 0.15 -11.11 -5.63
N ASP A 867 -0.97 -11.40 -6.30
CA ASP A 867 -1.82 -12.57 -6.07
C ASP A 867 -1.42 -13.79 -6.91
N ASP A 868 -0.44 -13.68 -7.82
CA ASP A 868 -0.07 -14.75 -8.75
C ASP A 868 0.56 -15.95 -7.99
N PRO A 869 -0.09 -17.14 -8.01
CA PRO A 869 0.39 -18.26 -7.21
C PRO A 869 1.78 -18.78 -7.61
N ALA A 870 2.16 -18.62 -8.88
CA ALA A 870 3.48 -19.02 -9.36
C ALA A 870 4.57 -18.07 -8.85
N LEU A 871 4.32 -16.76 -8.92
CA LEU A 871 5.24 -15.77 -8.39
C LEU A 871 5.43 -15.91 -6.88
N GLN A 872 4.34 -16.10 -6.13
CA GLN A 872 4.41 -16.28 -4.69
C GLN A 872 5.23 -17.53 -4.29
N ARG A 873 5.06 -18.66 -5.00
CA ARG A 873 5.89 -19.86 -4.79
C ARG A 873 7.36 -19.58 -5.08
N LEU A 874 7.66 -18.87 -6.17
CA LEU A 874 9.03 -18.51 -6.52
C LEU A 874 9.69 -17.63 -5.47
N ILE A 875 8.95 -16.69 -4.87
CA ILE A 875 9.43 -15.84 -3.78
C ILE A 875 9.79 -16.69 -2.55
N ILE A 876 8.92 -17.62 -2.17
CA ILE A 876 9.15 -18.54 -1.04
C ILE A 876 10.35 -19.45 -1.30
N GLU A 877 10.47 -20.02 -2.51
CA GLU A 877 11.62 -20.85 -2.89
C GLU A 877 12.93 -20.06 -2.87
N LEU A 878 12.91 -18.78 -3.25
CA LEU A 878 14.07 -17.90 -3.17
C LEU A 878 14.50 -17.70 -1.71
N VAL A 879 13.55 -17.53 -0.79
CA VAL A 879 13.80 -17.42 0.66
C VAL A 879 14.45 -18.71 1.18
N ARG A 880 13.83 -19.87 0.92
CA ARG A 880 14.31 -21.18 1.43
C ARG A 880 15.71 -21.56 0.98
N LYS A 881 16.18 -21.02 -0.14
CA LYS A 881 17.49 -21.36 -0.71
C LYS A 881 18.59 -20.37 -0.36
N ALA A 882 18.26 -19.22 0.22
CA ALA A 882 19.20 -18.15 0.57
C ALA A 882 19.82 -18.38 1.96
#